data_AF-A0A258WSR3-F1
#
_entry.id   AF-A0A258WSR3-F1
#
_cell.length_a   1.000
_cell.length_b   1.000
_cell.length_c   1.000
_cell.angle_alpha   90.00
_cell.angle_beta   90.00
_cell.angle_gamma   90.00
#
_symmetry.space_group_name_H-M   'P 1'
#
loop_
_entity.id
_entity.type
_entity.pdbx_description
1 polymer ?
#
loop_
_entity_poly.entity_id
_entity_poly.type
_entity_poly.pdbx_seq_one_letter_code
_entity_poly.pdbx_strand_id
1 'polypeptide(L)'
;MKKVFSLLALLAINCFTIVALFGQPTEERKLGFKALAGLASDDSPKSNSKFRFNEIKLDASGIEKDAQLIKLKFDQKKGIIRLQETELVEDDAPAAGLPEGYKTYTKGPVEWVEDLRKGIVIKKILEIENPIAASARLVFKGMEVKGNRAPLHLSLNGEMFTRPASVIAYPHARQYIDMAGLDRWYYIDLPHEKLRKGKNEILMWTETDSTSWRVLIAHINEFKRGSLTRTSPNRSMKSKNGGSTWSDTKLGAMDQIDGEYSIRFSIDRFLQAGEYVSPLIDLVDGENPLKHSSANLKASFWADLEEPSMTSAKVLIRYGSGPFIGDNTWTSWQPLERGREYSLGDKRYFQWKAELSTTDLLKTPLIRGFRYSSSWEDNSLNAKAGLQAHVINNGRIIQSSYPFSYENLNHLDLKKYREDHKLDQIVKGANTEFEVMMRLLNWAYRVPLRSEAYSWNWNDVTVNPVIDEGTGMPRLNGPFFKGRRMVEMCLYPNQALIGALLSMGYQARHINIHSEGESGHEVTEVWSNQLNKWIYMDSTRDYYYFDPETGIPFNLLEIHNLLAAAMPRAETWERPFAPEFGEELVETLKVGQRQGNNPFSIQGGGGTHILEIMGHFRIIPRNDFLSKPLPVPVHTGDTMWGWHGFLNWYDDVFPKRDEYQRYTNRELDFYQPLNQAKIYLNETNKSGVLKVEVDAFTPGGSDGFLIANRDGEWQNQSQKSWDWTLQSGLNTIKVRTKNIRGILGPVSELNVTYNP
;
A
#
# COMPACT_ATOMS: atom_id res chain seq x y z
N MET A 1 -47.77 45.31 2.42
CA MET A 1 -48.62 46.38 1.84
C MET A 1 -48.68 46.24 0.32
N LYS A 2 -49.49 47.07 -0.36
CA LYS A 2 -49.73 47.16 -1.83
C LYS A 2 -48.54 46.69 -2.73
N LYS A 3 -48.65 45.91 -3.80
CA LYS A 3 -49.66 45.64 -4.87
C LYS A 3 -49.17 46.14 -6.25
N VAL A 4 -49.37 45.30 -7.30
CA VAL A 4 -49.95 45.61 -8.64
C VAL A 4 -48.98 46.22 -9.68
N PHE A 5 -48.91 45.86 -10.99
CA PHE A 5 -49.62 44.89 -11.91
C PHE A 5 -48.74 44.73 -13.21
N SER A 6 -49.03 44.00 -14.29
CA SER A 6 -50.06 43.02 -14.77
C SER A 6 -49.47 42.26 -16.00
N LEU A 7 -49.75 40.97 -16.26
CA LEU A 7 -50.88 40.41 -17.06
C LEU A 7 -50.99 41.00 -18.49
N LEU A 8 -51.18 40.28 -19.61
CA LEU A 8 -51.94 39.06 -20.01
C LEU A 8 -51.21 38.35 -21.20
N ALA A 9 -51.61 37.24 -21.88
CA ALA A 9 -52.38 35.98 -21.68
C ALA A 9 -52.22 35.13 -23.01
N LEU A 10 -52.88 34.01 -23.37
CA LEU A 10 -53.99 33.20 -22.84
C LEU A 10 -53.79 31.68 -23.19
N LEU A 11 -54.73 31.00 -23.88
CA LEU A 11 -54.77 29.55 -24.19
C LEU A 11 -55.13 29.27 -25.67
N ALA A 12 -54.71 28.10 -26.17
CA ALA A 12 -55.47 27.29 -27.15
C ALA A 12 -55.12 25.80 -26.97
N ILE A 13 -56.01 24.88 -27.41
CA ILE A 13 -55.95 23.42 -27.12
C ILE A 13 -56.09 22.63 -28.44
N ASN A 14 -55.36 21.52 -28.62
CA ASN A 14 -55.92 20.25 -29.13
C ASN A 14 -54.97 19.02 -29.16
N CYS A 15 -55.61 17.85 -29.18
CA CYS A 15 -55.14 16.45 -29.24
C CYS A 15 -53.89 16.16 -30.13
N PHE A 16 -53.05 15.16 -29.84
CA PHE A 16 -53.41 13.73 -29.85
C PHE A 16 -52.53 12.81 -28.96
N THR A 17 -52.99 11.58 -28.75
CA THR A 17 -52.34 10.50 -27.99
C THR A 17 -51.48 9.57 -28.86
N ILE A 18 -50.45 8.94 -28.26
CA ILE A 18 -50.19 7.48 -28.30
C ILE A 18 -49.00 7.11 -27.36
N VAL A 19 -48.97 5.87 -26.88
CA VAL A 19 -47.96 5.30 -25.97
C VAL A 19 -47.05 4.31 -26.71
N ALA A 20 -45.76 4.26 -26.37
CA ALA A 20 -44.88 3.14 -26.70
C ALA A 20 -43.75 2.98 -25.65
N LEU A 21 -43.30 1.73 -25.45
CA LEU A 21 -42.17 1.35 -24.59
C LEU A 21 -41.01 0.77 -25.45
N PHE A 22 -39.89 0.49 -24.76
CA PHE A 22 -38.80 -0.45 -25.11
C PHE A 22 -37.63 0.04 -25.98
N GLY A 23 -36.43 -0.46 -25.62
CA GLY A 23 -35.34 -0.74 -26.56
C GLY A 23 -34.02 0.00 -26.32
N GLN A 24 -33.05 -0.66 -25.68
CA GLN A 24 -31.65 -0.55 -26.13
C GLN A 24 -31.47 -1.46 -27.36
N PRO A 25 -30.51 -1.17 -28.27
CA PRO A 25 -29.27 -1.93 -28.19
C PRO A 25 -28.00 -1.11 -28.54
N THR A 26 -26.86 -1.79 -28.43
CA THR A 26 -25.50 -1.35 -28.79
C THR A 26 -25.19 -1.45 -30.29
N GLU A 27 -24.25 -0.66 -30.81
CA GLU A 27 -23.55 -0.94 -32.08
C GLU A 27 -22.02 -0.80 -31.96
N GLU A 28 -21.29 -1.79 -32.48
CA GLU A 28 -19.85 -1.71 -32.77
C GLU A 28 -19.61 -1.24 -34.22
N ARG A 29 -18.60 -0.40 -34.46
CA ARG A 29 -18.18 -0.05 -35.83
C ARG A 29 -17.20 -1.06 -36.41
N LYS A 30 -17.61 -1.76 -37.48
CA LYS A 30 -16.70 -2.51 -38.37
C LYS A 30 -16.48 -1.79 -39.70
N LEU A 31 -15.21 -1.51 -40.00
CA LEU A 31 -14.66 -1.12 -41.30
C LEU A 31 -13.31 -1.84 -41.42
N GLY A 32 -12.90 -2.44 -42.55
CA GLY A 32 -13.63 -2.61 -43.81
C GLY A 32 -12.63 -2.77 -44.96
N PHE A 33 -12.33 -4.01 -45.38
CA PHE A 33 -11.42 -4.29 -46.49
C PHE A 33 -12.08 -5.19 -47.54
N LYS A 34 -11.89 -4.87 -48.83
CA LYS A 34 -12.45 -5.61 -49.96
C LYS A 34 -11.51 -6.73 -50.42
N ALA A 35 -12.11 -7.79 -50.94
CA ALA A 35 -11.40 -8.91 -51.54
C ALA A 35 -10.79 -8.58 -52.91
N LEU A 36 -9.69 -9.25 -53.23
CA LEU A 36 -9.31 -9.62 -54.60
C LEU A 36 -9.19 -11.14 -54.62
N ALA A 37 -9.99 -11.78 -55.48
CA ALA A 37 -10.00 -13.22 -55.67
C ALA A 37 -9.61 -13.53 -57.13
N GLY A 38 -8.83 -14.58 -57.35
CA GLY A 38 -8.51 -15.02 -58.71
C GLY A 38 -7.12 -15.65 -58.88
N LEU A 39 -6.95 -16.86 -58.35
CA LEU A 39 -6.33 -18.00 -59.08
C LEU A 39 -6.48 -19.25 -58.21
N ALA A 40 -7.18 -20.26 -58.73
CA ALA A 40 -7.35 -21.54 -58.05
C ALA A 40 -6.30 -22.54 -58.54
N SER A 41 -5.45 -23.00 -57.63
CA SER A 41 -4.72 -24.27 -57.77
C SER A 41 -5.36 -25.27 -56.82
N ASP A 42 -6.02 -26.29 -57.38
CA ASP A 42 -6.82 -27.25 -56.62
C ASP A 42 -5.95 -28.33 -55.96
N ASP A 43 -5.28 -27.94 -54.87
CA ASP A 43 -4.50 -28.86 -54.03
C ASP A 43 -4.52 -28.37 -52.57
N SER A 44 -5.73 -28.31 -51.99
CA SER A 44 -5.91 -27.86 -50.60
C SER A 44 -5.50 -28.97 -49.61
N PRO A 45 -4.48 -28.75 -48.75
CA PRO A 45 -4.21 -29.68 -47.67
C PRO A 45 -5.42 -29.70 -46.74
N LYS A 46 -5.91 -30.89 -46.36
CA LYS A 46 -7.01 -31.06 -45.41
C LYS A 46 -6.76 -30.17 -44.19
N SER A 47 -7.54 -29.10 -44.03
CA SER A 47 -7.31 -28.12 -42.96
C SER A 47 -7.39 -28.85 -41.62
N ASN A 48 -6.26 -28.94 -40.91
CA ASN A 48 -6.15 -29.78 -39.73
C ASN A 48 -7.03 -29.18 -38.62
N SER A 49 -8.24 -29.72 -38.43
CA SER A 49 -9.30 -29.12 -37.62
C SER A 49 -8.99 -29.08 -36.12
N LYS A 50 -7.86 -29.66 -35.71
CA LYS A 50 -7.27 -29.53 -34.37
C LYS A 50 -6.37 -28.31 -34.20
N PHE A 51 -5.84 -27.72 -35.26
CA PHE A 51 -4.94 -26.58 -35.12
C PHE A 51 -5.68 -25.35 -34.59
N ARG A 52 -5.04 -24.62 -33.68
CA ARG A 52 -5.54 -23.40 -33.04
C ARG A 52 -4.46 -22.34 -33.10
N PHE A 53 -4.90 -21.09 -33.17
CA PHE A 53 -4.03 -19.91 -33.14
C PHE A 53 -4.71 -18.81 -32.32
N ASN A 54 -3.93 -18.06 -31.56
CA ASN A 54 -4.37 -16.89 -30.81
C ASN A 54 -3.30 -15.79 -30.91
N GLU A 55 -3.72 -14.53 -30.94
CA GLU A 55 -2.82 -13.38 -30.81
C GLU A 55 -3.42 -12.38 -29.82
N ILE A 56 -2.65 -12.07 -28.77
CA ILE A 56 -3.05 -11.14 -27.71
C ILE A 56 -2.05 -9.98 -27.71
N LYS A 57 -2.59 -8.75 -27.77
CA LYS A 57 -1.84 -7.51 -27.58
C LYS A 57 -2.39 -6.80 -26.34
N LEU A 58 -1.51 -6.55 -25.39
CA LEU A 58 -1.77 -5.75 -24.19
C LEU A 58 -1.02 -4.42 -24.32
N ASP A 59 -1.64 -3.32 -23.93
CA ASP A 59 -0.96 -2.04 -23.72
C ASP A 59 -0.35 -1.96 -22.31
N ALA A 60 0.23 -0.81 -21.95
CA ALA A 60 0.80 -0.58 -20.63
C ALA A 60 -0.18 -0.82 -19.47
N SER A 61 -1.48 -0.57 -19.64
CA SER A 61 -2.50 -0.83 -18.62
C SER A 61 -2.86 -2.32 -18.55
N GLY A 62 -2.91 -2.99 -19.70
CA GLY A 62 -3.16 -4.43 -19.80
C GLY A 62 -2.03 -5.28 -19.20
N ILE A 63 -0.78 -4.80 -19.24
CA ILE A 63 0.38 -5.49 -18.62
C ILE A 63 0.64 -5.07 -17.17
N GLU A 64 0.22 -3.88 -16.74
CA GLU A 64 0.35 -3.42 -15.34
C GLU A 64 -0.50 -4.27 -14.39
N LYS A 65 -1.70 -4.66 -14.86
CA LYS A 65 -2.67 -5.44 -14.09
C LYS A 65 -2.03 -6.73 -13.52
N ASP A 66 -2.12 -6.88 -12.20
CA ASP A 66 -1.61 -8.03 -11.43
C ASP A 66 -0.08 -8.29 -11.55
N ALA A 67 0.68 -7.39 -12.19
CA ALA A 67 2.14 -7.44 -12.29
C ALA A 67 2.84 -6.83 -11.07
N GLN A 68 4.15 -7.06 -10.93
CA GLN A 68 5.02 -6.39 -9.95
C GLN A 68 5.82 -5.26 -10.63
N LEU A 69 5.81 -4.06 -10.04
CA LEU A 69 6.46 -2.85 -10.55
C LEU A 69 7.57 -2.39 -9.58
N ILE A 70 8.66 -3.15 -9.49
CA ILE A 70 9.73 -2.96 -8.52
C ILE A 70 10.56 -1.72 -8.90
N LYS A 71 10.43 -0.62 -8.13
CA LYS A 71 10.96 0.71 -8.46
C LYS A 71 10.43 1.28 -9.80
N LEU A 72 9.29 0.78 -10.27
CA LEU A 72 8.64 1.25 -11.50
C LEU A 72 7.30 1.96 -11.20
N LYS A 73 6.84 2.78 -12.13
CA LYS A 73 5.58 3.51 -12.08
C LYS A 73 4.82 3.33 -13.38
N PHE A 74 3.53 3.05 -13.28
CA PHE A 74 2.59 3.20 -14.40
C PHE A 74 2.12 4.67 -14.46
N ASP A 75 2.41 5.33 -15.58
CA ASP A 75 2.04 6.72 -15.86
C ASP A 75 0.74 6.68 -16.70
N GLN A 76 -0.39 6.52 -16.02
CA GLN A 76 -1.71 6.26 -16.63
C GLN A 76 -2.08 7.31 -17.69
N LYS A 77 -1.74 8.58 -17.46
CA LYS A 77 -1.98 9.70 -18.39
C LYS A 77 -1.23 9.57 -19.72
N LYS A 78 -0.14 8.79 -19.75
CA LYS A 78 0.72 8.58 -20.93
C LYS A 78 0.67 7.16 -21.50
N GLY A 79 0.03 6.22 -20.80
CA GLY A 79 -0.05 4.81 -21.20
C GLY A 79 1.33 4.13 -21.27
N ILE A 80 2.17 4.32 -20.25
CA ILE A 80 3.54 3.77 -20.17
C ILE A 80 3.89 3.29 -18.76
N ILE A 81 4.70 2.23 -18.66
CA ILE A 81 5.45 1.90 -17.43
C ILE A 81 6.88 2.41 -17.59
N ARG A 82 7.43 3.03 -16.55
CA ARG A 82 8.75 3.66 -16.53
C ARG A 82 9.41 3.55 -15.15
N LEU A 83 10.68 3.96 -15.04
CA LEU A 83 11.35 4.10 -13.74
C LEU A 83 10.59 5.09 -12.83
N GLN A 84 10.59 4.83 -11.52
CA GLN A 84 10.09 5.77 -10.52
C GLN A 84 10.97 7.02 -10.48
N GLU A 85 10.31 8.16 -10.28
CA GLU A 85 10.90 9.47 -10.04
C GLU A 85 11.06 9.76 -8.53
N THR A 86 11.95 10.69 -8.20
CA THR A 86 12.29 11.21 -6.85
C THR A 86 13.18 10.25 -6.03
N GLU A 87 14.39 10.72 -5.71
CA GLU A 87 15.39 10.04 -4.88
C GLU A 87 15.61 10.80 -3.56
N LEU A 88 15.60 10.09 -2.43
CA LEU A 88 15.84 10.65 -1.10
C LEU A 88 17.27 10.35 -0.65
N VAL A 89 18.08 11.39 -0.49
CA VAL A 89 19.44 11.30 0.06
C VAL A 89 19.41 11.69 1.53
N GLU A 90 19.57 10.70 2.40
CA GLU A 90 19.45 10.82 3.85
C GLU A 90 20.42 9.87 4.58
N ASP A 91 20.57 10.08 5.88
CA ASP A 91 21.29 9.16 6.78
C ASP A 91 20.83 9.23 8.24
N ASP A 92 19.65 9.81 8.49
CA ASP A 92 19.06 10.14 9.81
C ASP A 92 17.78 9.35 10.09
N ALA A 93 17.05 8.94 9.05
CA ALA A 93 15.73 8.34 9.13
C ALA A 93 15.63 7.09 10.03
N PRO A 94 16.65 6.20 10.12
CA PRO A 94 16.63 5.09 11.06
C PRO A 94 16.61 5.51 12.55
N ALA A 95 17.05 6.73 12.86
CA ALA A 95 17.11 7.32 14.19
C ALA A 95 16.19 8.56 14.35
N ALA A 96 15.32 8.84 13.36
CA ALA A 96 14.48 10.03 13.33
C ALA A 96 13.18 9.89 14.15
N GLY A 97 13.24 10.23 15.43
CA GLY A 97 12.11 10.33 16.37
C GLY A 97 12.54 10.96 17.69
N LEU A 98 11.69 10.89 18.72
CA LEU A 98 12.12 11.12 20.10
C LEU A 98 13.10 9.99 20.50
N PRO A 99 14.29 10.27 21.07
CA PRO A 99 15.22 9.23 21.53
C PRO A 99 14.91 8.71 22.96
N GLU A 100 15.33 7.48 23.27
CA GLU A 100 14.97 6.78 24.50
C GLU A 100 15.45 7.52 25.77
N GLY A 101 14.53 7.69 26.73
CA GLY A 101 14.76 8.43 27.98
C GLY A 101 14.69 9.96 27.89
N TYR A 102 14.68 10.54 26.68
CA TYR A 102 14.53 11.99 26.50
C TYR A 102 13.06 12.43 26.56
N LYS A 103 12.85 13.73 26.81
CA LYS A 103 11.52 14.35 26.83
C LYS A 103 11.13 14.87 25.45
N THR A 104 9.83 14.83 25.16
CA THR A 104 9.22 15.63 24.09
C THR A 104 9.55 17.12 24.26
N TYR A 105 9.49 17.88 23.17
CA TYR A 105 9.86 19.29 23.20
C TYR A 105 8.90 20.11 24.07
N THR A 106 9.48 20.94 24.94
CA THR A 106 8.76 21.81 25.87
C THR A 106 9.11 23.28 25.60
N LYS A 107 8.52 24.20 26.38
CA LYS A 107 8.83 25.64 26.32
C LYS A 107 10.23 25.95 26.89
N GLY A 108 11.27 25.59 26.14
CA GLY A 108 12.68 25.82 26.48
C GLY A 108 13.61 25.08 25.51
N PRO A 109 14.94 25.16 25.69
CA PRO A 109 15.89 24.28 25.03
C PRO A 109 15.66 22.81 25.41
N VAL A 110 16.03 21.90 24.51
CA VAL A 110 15.87 20.44 24.67
C VAL A 110 17.16 19.79 24.21
N GLU A 111 17.63 18.75 24.91
CA GLU A 111 18.96 18.17 24.69
C GLU A 111 19.14 17.68 23.23
N TRP A 112 18.20 16.88 22.72
CA TRP A 112 18.19 16.31 21.35
C TRP A 112 17.73 17.26 20.23
N VAL A 113 17.66 18.58 20.50
CA VAL A 113 17.25 19.60 19.53
C VAL A 113 18.27 20.74 19.50
N GLU A 114 18.62 21.22 18.31
CA GLU A 114 19.50 22.37 18.15
C GLU A 114 18.74 23.70 18.21
N ASP A 115 19.26 24.66 18.97
CA ASP A 115 18.76 26.05 19.02
C ASP A 115 19.61 26.92 18.08
N LEU A 116 19.07 27.27 16.90
CA LEU A 116 19.74 28.18 15.96
C LEU A 116 19.52 29.64 16.38
N ARG A 117 20.65 30.28 16.72
CA ARG A 117 20.84 31.71 17.00
C ARG A 117 22.21 32.15 16.50
N LYS A 118 22.46 33.45 16.45
CA LYS A 118 23.71 34.07 16.03
C LYS A 118 24.96 33.41 16.62
N GLY A 119 25.94 33.16 15.75
CA GLY A 119 27.19 32.47 16.08
C GLY A 119 27.10 30.94 16.09
N ILE A 120 25.89 30.36 16.24
CA ILE A 120 25.64 28.93 16.04
C ILE A 120 25.44 28.69 14.53
N VAL A 121 26.26 27.81 13.96
CA VAL A 121 26.13 27.34 12.57
C VAL A 121 26.12 25.81 12.61
N ILE A 122 25.12 25.18 12.00
CA ILE A 122 25.13 23.74 11.78
C ILE A 122 25.58 23.40 10.36
N LYS A 123 26.14 22.21 10.21
CA LYS A 123 26.59 21.63 8.96
C LYS A 123 26.01 20.22 8.81
N LYS A 124 25.61 19.89 7.59
CA LYS A 124 25.26 18.54 7.15
C LYS A 124 26.06 18.21 5.89
N ILE A 125 26.53 16.97 5.77
CA ILE A 125 27.19 16.47 4.57
C ILE A 125 26.37 15.31 4.00
N LEU A 126 25.81 15.50 2.81
CA LEU A 126 25.07 14.46 2.08
C LEU A 126 25.87 14.03 0.85
N GLU A 127 25.96 12.72 0.61
CA GLU A 127 26.79 12.17 -0.47
C GLU A 127 25.93 11.72 -1.66
N ILE A 128 26.31 12.16 -2.86
CA ILE A 128 25.55 11.97 -4.09
C ILE A 128 26.47 11.39 -5.18
N GLU A 129 26.18 10.21 -5.72
CA GLU A 129 27.05 9.58 -6.73
C GLU A 129 26.98 10.23 -8.12
N ASN A 130 25.82 10.80 -8.46
CA ASN A 130 25.56 11.53 -9.71
C ASN A 130 24.75 12.79 -9.36
N PRO A 131 25.25 14.01 -9.60
CA PRO A 131 24.57 15.25 -9.19
C PRO A 131 23.40 15.67 -10.11
N ILE A 132 23.15 14.97 -11.22
CA ILE A 132 22.07 15.30 -12.17
C ILE A 132 20.70 15.26 -11.48
N ALA A 133 19.91 16.31 -11.71
CA ALA A 133 18.56 16.53 -11.18
C ALA A 133 17.78 17.47 -12.12
N ALA A 134 16.44 17.39 -12.12
CA ALA A 134 15.57 18.39 -12.75
C ALA A 134 15.20 19.51 -11.77
N SER A 135 15.04 19.14 -10.50
CA SER A 135 14.86 19.99 -9.33
C SER A 135 15.37 19.24 -8.10
N ALA A 136 15.63 19.94 -7.01
CA ALA A 136 15.91 19.32 -5.72
C ALA A 136 15.41 20.21 -4.59
N ARG A 137 15.03 19.60 -3.46
CA ARG A 137 14.64 20.28 -2.22
C ARG A 137 15.49 19.80 -1.07
N LEU A 138 15.87 20.71 -0.20
CA LEU A 138 16.28 20.39 1.15
C LEU A 138 15.02 20.24 1.99
N VAL A 139 14.92 19.14 2.70
CA VAL A 139 13.90 18.94 3.73
C VAL A 139 14.54 18.72 5.07
N PHE A 140 14.02 19.38 6.10
CA PHE A 140 14.50 19.19 7.47
C PHE A 140 13.38 19.08 8.48
N LYS A 141 13.59 18.25 9.51
CA LYS A 141 12.68 18.10 10.63
C LYS A 141 13.07 19.12 11.70
N GLY A 142 12.17 20.05 11.99
CA GLY A 142 12.52 21.25 12.76
C GLY A 142 11.33 21.90 13.45
N MET A 143 11.57 23.09 14.02
CA MET A 143 10.55 23.93 14.64
C MET A 143 10.87 25.41 14.37
N GLU A 144 9.90 26.17 13.88
CA GLU A 144 9.96 27.63 13.87
C GLU A 144 9.45 28.18 15.21
N VAL A 145 10.15 29.17 15.78
CA VAL A 145 9.74 29.77 17.06
C VAL A 145 8.49 30.62 16.86
N LYS A 146 7.50 30.50 17.76
CA LYS A 146 6.21 31.18 17.62
C LYS A 146 6.37 32.71 17.53
N GLY A 147 5.89 33.28 16.44
CA GLY A 147 6.03 34.72 16.14
C GLY A 147 7.37 35.11 15.51
N ASN A 148 8.19 34.15 15.08
CA ASN A 148 9.43 34.41 14.34
C ASN A 148 9.18 35.29 13.11
N ARG A 149 10.12 36.19 12.83
CA ARG A 149 10.17 37.02 11.62
C ARG A 149 11.55 37.02 10.94
N ALA A 150 12.52 36.27 11.50
CA ALA A 150 13.86 36.18 10.97
C ALA A 150 13.99 35.02 9.96
N PRO A 151 14.70 35.21 8.84
CA PRO A 151 14.99 34.13 7.92
C PRO A 151 15.93 33.10 8.54
N LEU A 152 15.81 31.87 8.07
CA LEU A 152 16.85 30.86 8.16
C LEU A 152 17.82 31.09 7.00
N HIS A 153 19.10 31.25 7.28
CA HIS A 153 20.14 31.36 6.27
C HIS A 153 20.73 29.99 5.97
N LEU A 154 21.01 29.71 4.70
CA LEU A 154 21.54 28.44 4.22
C LEU A 154 22.70 28.65 3.25
N SER A 155 23.57 27.63 3.16
CA SER A 155 24.51 27.50 2.05
C SER A 155 24.51 26.07 1.51
N LEU A 156 24.57 25.90 0.19
CA LEU A 156 24.85 24.64 -0.49
C LEU A 156 26.18 24.78 -1.22
N ASN A 157 27.21 24.06 -0.74
CA ASN A 157 28.53 24.00 -1.36
C ASN A 157 29.21 25.39 -1.58
N GLY A 158 28.80 26.41 -0.82
CA GLY A 158 29.22 27.81 -0.93
C GLY A 158 28.20 28.74 -1.60
N GLU A 159 27.17 28.23 -2.26
CA GLU A 159 26.06 29.04 -2.78
C GLU A 159 25.14 29.45 -1.64
N MET A 160 24.78 30.74 -1.53
CA MET A 160 24.09 31.30 -0.36
C MET A 160 22.63 31.60 -0.67
N PHE A 161 21.69 31.13 0.17
CA PHE A 161 20.25 31.37 0.02
C PHE A 161 19.56 31.44 1.38
N THR A 162 18.27 31.79 1.41
CA THR A 162 17.50 31.94 2.66
C THR A 162 16.10 31.36 2.53
N ARG A 163 15.58 30.81 3.62
CA ARG A 163 14.14 30.58 3.80
C ARG A 163 13.58 31.68 4.70
N PRO A 164 12.63 32.50 4.23
CA PRO A 164 11.96 33.46 5.11
C PRO A 164 11.19 32.77 6.25
N ALA A 165 10.81 33.56 7.27
CA ALA A 165 9.87 33.11 8.30
C ALA A 165 8.52 32.71 7.69
N SER A 166 7.87 31.66 8.18
CA SER A 166 6.64 31.13 7.54
C SER A 166 5.49 32.14 7.56
N VAL A 167 5.40 32.96 8.62
CA VAL A 167 4.42 34.07 8.73
C VAL A 167 4.64 35.20 7.71
N ILE A 168 5.75 35.19 6.96
CA ILE A 168 6.06 36.18 5.91
C ILE A 168 5.87 35.57 4.52
N ALA A 169 6.45 34.40 4.25
CA ALA A 169 6.40 33.77 2.91
C ALA A 169 5.18 32.87 2.68
N TYR A 170 4.67 32.22 3.72
CA TYR A 170 3.67 31.16 3.63
C TYR A 170 2.49 31.41 4.59
N PRO A 171 1.76 32.54 4.48
CA PRO A 171 0.71 32.93 5.43
C PRO A 171 -0.49 31.96 5.46
N HIS A 172 -0.65 31.12 4.44
CA HIS A 172 -1.65 30.05 4.35
C HIS A 172 -1.19 28.73 4.98
N ALA A 173 0.12 28.55 5.22
CA ALA A 173 0.68 27.37 5.86
C ALA A 173 0.50 27.48 7.39
N ARG A 174 -0.77 27.37 7.82
CA ARG A 174 -1.24 27.55 9.20
C ARG A 174 -0.51 26.65 10.20
N GLN A 175 -0.08 25.46 9.79
CA GLN A 175 0.62 24.49 10.62
C GLN A 175 1.99 24.98 11.12
N TYR A 176 2.63 25.91 10.42
CA TYR A 176 3.87 26.55 10.90
C TYR A 176 3.63 27.80 11.75
N ILE A 177 2.38 28.28 11.87
CA ILE A 177 2.03 29.58 12.45
C ILE A 177 1.21 29.39 13.74
N ASP A 178 0.12 28.66 13.67
CA ASP A 178 -0.79 28.42 14.80
C ASP A 178 -0.17 27.41 15.77
N MET A 179 0.29 26.28 15.21
CA MET A 179 0.97 25.18 15.90
C MET A 179 2.49 25.42 16.07
N ALA A 180 2.96 26.65 15.83
CA ALA A 180 4.37 27.03 15.97
C ALA A 180 4.91 26.67 17.38
N GLY A 181 5.97 25.87 17.42
CA GLY A 181 6.47 25.22 18.64
C GLY A 181 6.11 23.74 18.78
N LEU A 182 5.46 23.12 17.80
CA LEU A 182 5.53 21.68 17.52
C LEU A 182 6.57 21.40 16.42
N ASP A 183 6.93 20.12 16.22
CA ASP A 183 7.78 19.72 15.11
C ASP A 183 7.01 19.58 13.79
N ARG A 184 7.69 19.90 12.69
CA ARG A 184 7.19 19.73 11.32
C ARG A 184 8.36 19.44 10.37
N TRP A 185 8.06 18.91 9.20
CA TRP A 185 8.96 18.94 8.06
C TRP A 185 8.88 20.32 7.39
N TYR A 186 10.04 20.87 7.05
CA TYR A 186 10.20 22.17 6.39
C TYR A 186 10.90 21.97 5.05
N TYR A 187 10.33 22.55 4.01
CA TYR A 187 10.74 22.38 2.62
C TYR A 187 11.42 23.66 2.10
N ILE A 188 12.50 23.52 1.34
CA ILE A 188 13.24 24.62 0.70
C ILE A 188 13.77 24.12 -0.65
N ASP A 189 13.43 24.80 -1.76
CA ASP A 189 14.04 24.49 -3.07
C ASP A 189 15.54 24.80 -3.07
N LEU A 190 16.34 23.93 -3.69
CA LEU A 190 17.78 24.06 -3.79
C LEU A 190 18.23 24.63 -5.14
N PRO A 191 19.34 25.38 -5.18
CA PRO A 191 20.09 25.61 -6.41
C PRO A 191 20.78 24.30 -6.82
N HIS A 192 19.99 23.40 -7.42
CA HIS A 192 20.37 22.01 -7.70
C HIS A 192 21.55 21.89 -8.67
N GLU A 193 21.78 22.91 -9.50
CA GLU A 193 22.96 23.03 -10.37
C GLU A 193 24.28 23.21 -9.59
N LYS A 194 24.20 23.45 -8.27
CA LYS A 194 25.34 23.51 -7.34
C LYS A 194 25.63 22.17 -6.66
N LEU A 195 24.80 21.14 -6.88
CA LEU A 195 25.07 19.78 -6.42
C LEU A 195 26.31 19.22 -7.11
N ARG A 196 27.08 18.40 -6.39
CA ARG A 196 28.37 17.86 -6.80
C ARG A 196 28.40 16.35 -6.60
N LYS A 197 29.22 15.65 -7.39
CA LYS A 197 29.53 14.24 -7.13
C LYS A 197 30.34 14.11 -5.84
N GLY A 198 29.97 13.14 -5.00
CA GLY A 198 30.55 12.94 -3.68
C GLY A 198 29.87 13.82 -2.63
N LYS A 199 30.66 14.42 -1.73
CA LYS A 199 30.18 15.19 -0.58
C LYS A 199 29.59 16.53 -1.01
N ASN A 200 28.37 16.79 -0.55
CA ASN A 200 27.69 18.08 -0.64
C ASN A 200 27.53 18.66 0.76
N GLU A 201 28.08 19.85 0.98
CA GLU A 201 28.00 20.57 2.25
C GLU A 201 26.77 21.47 2.27
N ILE A 202 25.93 21.28 3.29
CA ILE A 202 24.89 22.22 3.70
C ILE A 202 25.34 22.92 4.98
N LEU A 203 25.21 24.25 5.01
CA LEU A 203 25.29 25.07 6.23
C LEU A 203 23.91 25.66 6.53
N MET A 204 23.54 25.78 7.81
CA MET A 204 22.31 26.49 8.25
C MET A 204 22.59 27.31 9.53
N TRP A 205 22.12 28.56 9.56
CA TRP A 205 22.29 29.47 10.71
C TRP A 205 21.26 30.61 10.71
N THR A 206 21.31 31.46 11.74
CA THR A 206 20.49 32.68 11.87
C THR A 206 21.32 33.82 12.44
N GLU A 207 20.92 35.07 12.19
CA GLU A 207 21.63 36.28 12.67
C GLU A 207 21.02 36.89 13.95
N THR A 208 19.98 36.27 14.52
CA THR A 208 19.28 36.74 15.72
C THR A 208 19.98 36.34 17.01
N ASP A 209 20.12 37.25 17.97
CA ASP A 209 20.76 36.94 19.25
C ASP A 209 19.94 35.93 20.10
N SER A 210 18.62 35.88 19.89
CA SER A 210 17.73 34.83 20.41
C SER A 210 17.51 33.69 19.41
N THR A 211 17.16 32.50 19.90
CA THR A 211 16.74 31.36 19.06
C THR A 211 15.53 31.74 18.21
N SER A 212 15.62 31.53 16.89
CA SER A 212 14.52 31.72 15.94
C SER A 212 14.09 30.42 15.24
N TRP A 213 15.03 29.48 15.11
CA TRP A 213 14.86 28.24 14.36
C TRP A 213 15.43 27.05 15.14
N ARG A 214 14.84 25.86 14.93
CA ARG A 214 15.27 24.60 15.55
C ARG A 214 15.35 23.46 14.55
N VAL A 215 16.30 22.56 14.78
CA VAL A 215 16.51 21.35 13.97
C VAL A 215 16.63 20.15 14.91
N LEU A 216 15.92 19.06 14.61
CA LEU A 216 15.90 17.85 15.42
C LEU A 216 17.12 16.96 15.10
N ILE A 217 17.59 16.22 16.10
CA ILE A 217 18.76 15.34 15.99
C ILE A 217 18.33 13.88 16.15
N ALA A 218 18.61 13.08 15.14
CA ALA A 218 18.50 11.64 15.13
C ALA A 218 19.69 11.04 15.91
N HIS A 219 19.43 10.62 17.15
CA HIS A 219 20.45 10.28 18.16
C HIS A 219 21.17 8.96 17.84
N ILE A 220 22.51 8.90 18.05
CA ILE A 220 23.36 7.78 17.59
C ILE A 220 22.90 6.39 18.09
N ASN A 221 22.46 6.32 19.36
CA ASN A 221 21.95 5.09 19.98
C ASN A 221 20.69 4.48 19.30
N GLU A 222 19.92 5.27 18.54
CA GLU A 222 18.64 4.86 17.96
C GLU A 222 18.77 4.17 16.60
N PHE A 223 19.90 4.34 15.89
CA PHE A 223 20.08 3.85 14.52
C PHE A 223 19.78 2.36 14.35
N LYS A 224 20.15 1.56 15.35
CA LYS A 224 19.88 0.12 15.45
C LYS A 224 18.38 -0.22 15.35
N ARG A 225 17.49 0.69 15.76
CA ARG A 225 16.05 0.45 15.78
C ARG A 225 15.45 0.55 14.39
N GLY A 226 15.73 1.64 13.66
CA GLY A 226 15.18 1.85 12.32
C GLY A 226 15.98 1.20 11.18
N SER A 227 17.19 0.69 11.43
CA SER A 227 18.01 0.02 10.41
C SER A 227 18.94 -1.05 11.00
N LEU A 228 19.06 -2.16 10.29
CA LEU A 228 20.02 -3.24 10.59
C LEU A 228 21.35 -3.08 9.85
N THR A 229 21.53 -2.02 9.04
CA THR A 229 22.65 -1.88 8.09
C THR A 229 23.33 -0.50 8.09
N ARG A 230 22.84 0.49 8.85
CA ARG A 230 23.40 1.85 8.90
C ARG A 230 24.67 1.89 9.75
N THR A 231 25.82 1.64 9.13
CA THR A 231 27.15 1.71 9.75
C THR A 231 28.03 2.73 9.02
N SER A 232 28.09 3.97 9.52
CA SER A 232 28.86 5.06 8.89
C SER A 232 29.19 6.15 9.93
N PRO A 233 30.33 6.87 9.81
CA PRO A 233 30.67 7.97 10.71
C PRO A 233 29.72 9.17 10.53
N ASN A 234 29.74 10.08 11.50
CA ASN A 234 28.87 11.25 11.53
C ASN A 234 29.11 12.18 10.34
N ARG A 235 28.02 12.70 9.79
CA ARG A 235 28.01 13.69 8.70
C ARG A 235 27.33 15.00 9.10
N SER A 236 26.98 15.15 10.38
CA SER A 236 26.48 16.37 11.01
C SER A 236 27.54 17.01 11.90
N MET A 237 27.63 18.35 11.90
CA MET A 237 28.59 19.09 12.74
C MET A 237 28.02 20.43 13.23
N LYS A 238 28.36 20.81 14.45
CA LYS A 238 28.03 22.09 15.08
C LYS A 238 29.24 23.01 15.15
N SER A 239 29.04 24.30 14.89
CA SER A 239 29.96 25.38 15.24
C SER A 239 29.30 26.37 16.20
N LYS A 240 30.11 27.01 17.05
CA LYS A 240 29.69 28.04 18.03
C LYS A 240 30.33 29.42 17.79
N ASN A 241 31.15 29.52 16.76
CA ASN A 241 32.00 30.68 16.46
C ASN A 241 31.98 30.98 14.95
N GLY A 242 30.77 30.99 14.37
CA GLY A 242 30.55 31.37 12.98
C GLY A 242 31.18 30.44 11.95
N GLY A 243 31.40 29.17 12.29
CA GLY A 243 32.07 28.18 11.41
C GLY A 243 33.59 28.07 11.59
N SER A 244 34.20 28.77 12.55
CA SER A 244 35.66 28.75 12.75
C SER A 244 36.19 27.42 13.30
N THR A 245 35.42 26.77 14.19
CA THR A 245 35.70 25.40 14.69
C THR A 245 34.42 24.57 14.71
N TRP A 246 34.57 23.25 14.55
CA TRP A 246 33.46 22.31 14.40
C TRP A 246 33.56 21.14 15.39
N SER A 247 32.42 20.56 15.77
CA SER A 247 32.32 19.29 16.48
C SER A 247 31.16 18.46 15.92
N ASP A 248 31.42 17.19 15.69
CA ASP A 248 30.53 16.15 15.14
C ASP A 248 29.78 15.33 16.21
N THR A 249 30.18 15.49 17.47
CA THR A 249 29.85 14.63 18.62
C THR A 249 29.33 15.42 19.82
N LYS A 250 29.06 16.71 19.63
CA LYS A 250 28.56 17.66 20.63
C LYS A 250 27.48 18.57 20.04
N LEU A 251 26.46 17.93 19.49
CA LEU A 251 25.30 18.57 18.87
C LEU A 251 24.23 18.89 19.93
N GLY A 252 23.22 19.65 19.53
CA GLY A 252 22.06 19.98 20.36
C GLY A 252 22.30 21.15 21.29
N ALA A 253 21.23 21.76 21.80
CA ALA A 253 21.31 23.03 22.54
C ALA A 253 22.17 22.96 23.83
N MET A 254 22.45 21.75 24.33
CA MET A 254 23.28 21.50 25.52
C MET A 254 24.66 20.86 25.19
N ASP A 255 24.97 20.64 23.91
CA ASP A 255 26.26 20.10 23.43
C ASP A 255 26.59 18.67 23.95
N GLN A 256 25.56 17.87 24.18
CA GLN A 256 25.62 16.53 24.78
C GLN A 256 25.35 15.40 23.78
N ILE A 257 24.91 15.72 22.56
CA ILE A 257 24.36 14.73 21.64
C ILE A 257 25.36 14.33 20.57
N ASP A 258 25.47 13.01 20.38
CA ASP A 258 26.08 12.35 19.24
C ASP A 258 24.95 11.82 18.32
N GLY A 259 25.05 12.05 17.01
CA GLY A 259 23.99 11.72 16.05
C GLY A 259 24.00 12.57 14.78
N GLU A 260 22.85 12.61 14.10
CA GLU A 260 22.66 13.28 12.82
C GLU A 260 21.54 14.32 12.88
N TYR A 261 21.76 15.54 12.37
CA TYR A 261 20.64 16.45 12.10
C TYR A 261 19.70 15.83 11.05
N SER A 262 18.39 15.86 11.32
CA SER A 262 17.36 15.40 10.37
C SER A 262 17.21 16.37 9.20
N ILE A 263 18.15 16.31 8.26
CA ILE A 263 18.26 17.11 7.03
C ILE A 263 18.55 16.15 5.87
N ARG A 264 17.76 16.24 4.80
CA ARG A 264 17.78 15.36 3.62
C ARG A 264 17.70 16.15 2.33
N PHE A 265 18.04 15.52 1.21
CA PHE A 265 17.67 16.00 -0.12
C PHE A 265 16.59 15.11 -0.72
N SER A 266 15.50 15.72 -1.19
CA SER A 266 14.61 15.13 -2.20
C SER A 266 15.09 15.61 -3.57
N ILE A 267 15.38 14.69 -4.49
CA ILE A 267 15.98 15.01 -5.79
C ILE A 267 15.10 14.46 -6.91
N ASP A 268 14.55 15.36 -7.73
CA ASP A 268 13.65 15.00 -8.83
C ASP A 268 14.44 14.49 -10.04
N ARG A 269 14.53 13.17 -10.11
CA ARG A 269 15.16 12.39 -11.18
C ARG A 269 14.63 10.96 -11.16
N PHE A 270 14.90 10.18 -12.21
CA PHE A 270 14.60 8.75 -12.23
C PHE A 270 15.58 7.97 -11.36
N LEU A 271 15.08 6.96 -10.65
CA LEU A 271 15.92 5.94 -10.00
C LEU A 271 16.70 5.16 -11.06
N GLN A 272 17.97 4.87 -10.79
CA GLN A 272 18.91 4.30 -11.76
C GLN A 272 18.46 2.98 -12.42
N ALA A 273 17.70 2.15 -11.71
CA ALA A 273 17.20 0.86 -12.21
C ALA A 273 15.93 0.37 -11.48
N GLY A 274 15.15 -0.47 -12.16
CA GLY A 274 13.93 -1.12 -11.66
C GLY A 274 13.55 -2.35 -12.50
N GLU A 275 12.55 -3.10 -12.05
CA GLU A 275 12.12 -4.35 -12.70
C GLU A 275 10.59 -4.45 -12.80
N TYR A 276 10.11 -4.79 -13.99
CA TYR A 276 8.73 -5.23 -14.23
C TYR A 276 8.70 -6.76 -14.24
N VAL A 277 7.75 -7.40 -13.56
CA VAL A 277 7.51 -8.86 -13.66
C VAL A 277 6.01 -9.11 -13.90
N SER A 278 5.67 -9.88 -14.94
CA SER A 278 4.28 -10.17 -15.29
C SER A 278 3.58 -11.09 -14.28
N PRO A 279 2.23 -11.07 -14.20
CA PRO A 279 1.49 -12.16 -13.57
C PRO A 279 1.75 -13.51 -14.27
N LEU A 280 1.19 -14.58 -13.72
CA LEU A 280 1.01 -15.86 -14.42
C LEU A 280 0.14 -15.63 -15.66
N ILE A 281 0.59 -16.04 -16.85
CA ILE A 281 -0.22 -15.95 -18.07
C ILE A 281 -0.30 -17.33 -18.74
N ASP A 282 -1.49 -17.71 -19.18
CA ASP A 282 -1.78 -18.94 -19.93
C ASP A 282 -1.86 -18.63 -21.44
N LEU A 283 -1.09 -19.37 -22.25
CA LEU A 283 -0.97 -19.18 -23.69
C LEU A 283 -2.14 -19.77 -24.51
N VAL A 284 -2.97 -20.61 -23.90
CA VAL A 284 -3.99 -21.43 -24.58
C VAL A 284 -5.39 -21.00 -24.18
N ASP A 285 -5.70 -20.97 -22.89
CA ASP A 285 -7.05 -20.72 -22.33
C ASP A 285 -7.17 -19.40 -21.56
N GLY A 286 -6.08 -18.65 -21.37
CA GLY A 286 -6.09 -17.38 -20.63
C GLY A 286 -6.60 -17.54 -19.19
N GLU A 287 -7.52 -16.67 -18.76
CA GLU A 287 -8.13 -16.72 -17.41
C GLU A 287 -9.25 -17.74 -17.24
N ASN A 288 -9.62 -18.53 -18.26
CA ASN A 288 -10.57 -19.63 -18.09
C ASN A 288 -10.01 -20.63 -17.06
N PRO A 289 -10.75 -21.00 -16.00
CA PRO A 289 -10.28 -21.98 -15.01
C PRO A 289 -10.19 -23.40 -15.59
N LEU A 290 -10.95 -23.72 -16.64
CA LEU A 290 -10.82 -24.97 -17.38
C LEU A 290 -9.67 -24.87 -18.39
N LYS A 291 -8.72 -25.79 -18.27
CA LYS A 291 -7.47 -25.85 -19.03
C LYS A 291 -7.50 -27.05 -19.96
N HIS A 292 -7.71 -26.81 -21.25
CA HIS A 292 -7.86 -27.87 -22.25
C HIS A 292 -6.53 -28.53 -22.58
N SER A 293 -6.59 -29.79 -23.01
CA SER A 293 -5.43 -30.58 -23.45
C SER A 293 -4.88 -30.05 -24.76
N SER A 294 -3.72 -29.40 -24.71
CA SER A 294 -2.98 -28.91 -25.87
C SER A 294 -1.70 -29.74 -26.12
N ALA A 295 -1.35 -29.99 -27.38
CA ALA A 295 -0.02 -30.46 -27.77
C ALA A 295 0.66 -29.51 -28.77
N ASN A 296 1.95 -29.72 -29.01
CA ASN A 296 2.77 -28.98 -29.97
C ASN A 296 2.68 -27.45 -29.80
N LEU A 297 2.50 -26.98 -28.55
CA LEU A 297 2.38 -25.56 -28.26
C LEU A 297 3.65 -24.81 -28.68
N LYS A 298 3.44 -23.76 -29.46
CA LYS A 298 4.43 -22.79 -29.92
C LYS A 298 3.98 -21.39 -29.55
N ALA A 299 4.92 -20.49 -29.28
CA ALA A 299 4.60 -19.08 -29.10
C ALA A 299 5.72 -18.15 -29.57
N SER A 300 5.34 -16.95 -30.00
CA SER A 300 6.23 -15.84 -30.37
C SER A 300 5.83 -14.58 -29.61
N PHE A 301 6.82 -13.76 -29.24
CA PHE A 301 6.64 -12.68 -28.28
C PHE A 301 7.30 -11.37 -28.74
N TRP A 302 6.64 -10.24 -28.46
CA TRP A 302 7.12 -8.89 -28.75
C TRP A 302 6.79 -7.96 -27.58
N ALA A 303 7.80 -7.60 -26.79
CA ALA A 303 7.69 -6.40 -25.95
C ALA A 303 7.61 -5.15 -26.84
N ASP A 304 6.84 -4.16 -26.41
CA ASP A 304 6.76 -2.84 -27.03
C ASP A 304 7.48 -1.85 -26.11
N LEU A 305 8.66 -1.41 -26.55
CA LEU A 305 9.66 -0.71 -25.73
C LEU A 305 10.19 0.52 -26.46
N GLU A 306 10.57 1.51 -25.67
CA GLU A 306 11.29 2.70 -26.12
C GLU A 306 12.54 2.87 -25.24
N GLU A 307 13.72 2.87 -25.85
CA GLU A 307 15.01 3.02 -25.16
C GLU A 307 15.69 4.33 -25.63
N PRO A 308 15.42 5.48 -24.97
CA PRO A 308 16.17 6.70 -25.19
C PRO A 308 17.68 6.51 -24.97
N SER A 309 18.50 7.36 -25.60
CA SER A 309 19.96 7.34 -25.40
C SER A 309 20.34 7.39 -23.91
N MET A 310 21.31 6.57 -23.50
CA MET A 310 21.74 6.33 -22.11
C MET A 310 20.76 5.56 -21.21
N THR A 311 19.74 4.92 -21.80
CA THR A 311 18.85 3.96 -21.12
C THR A 311 19.01 2.54 -21.69
N SER A 312 18.51 1.52 -20.98
CA SER A 312 18.35 0.17 -21.56
C SER A 312 17.24 -0.64 -20.87
N ALA A 313 16.58 -1.50 -21.64
CA ALA A 313 15.48 -2.39 -21.24
C ALA A 313 15.75 -3.85 -21.65
N LYS A 314 16.29 -4.67 -20.73
CA LYS A 314 16.58 -6.09 -20.97
C LYS A 314 15.37 -6.97 -20.66
N VAL A 315 14.79 -7.59 -21.69
CA VAL A 315 13.64 -8.49 -21.56
C VAL A 315 14.05 -9.94 -21.39
N LEU A 316 13.43 -10.61 -20.43
CA LEU A 316 13.62 -12.02 -20.10
C LEU A 316 12.25 -12.72 -20.04
N ILE A 317 12.24 -14.02 -20.34
CA ILE A 317 11.05 -14.88 -20.38
C ILE A 317 11.32 -16.21 -19.68
N ARG A 318 10.27 -16.85 -19.17
CA ARG A 318 10.28 -18.23 -18.67
C ARG A 318 8.94 -18.91 -18.87
N TYR A 319 8.94 -20.24 -18.89
CA TYR A 319 7.77 -21.08 -19.17
C TYR A 319 7.61 -22.17 -18.11
N GLY A 320 6.38 -22.62 -17.86
CA GLY A 320 6.08 -23.76 -16.97
C GLY A 320 4.86 -24.54 -17.44
N SER A 321 4.73 -25.80 -17.03
CA SER A 321 3.54 -26.62 -17.30
C SER A 321 2.55 -26.68 -16.14
N GLY A 322 2.98 -26.37 -14.91
CA GLY A 322 2.10 -26.12 -13.76
C GLY A 322 1.87 -24.63 -13.47
N PRO A 323 0.74 -24.24 -12.85
CA PRO A 323 0.45 -22.84 -12.50
C PRO A 323 1.29 -22.30 -11.33
N PHE A 324 2.00 -23.17 -10.60
CA PHE A 324 2.78 -22.80 -9.42
C PHE A 324 4.12 -22.15 -9.82
N ILE A 325 4.13 -20.83 -9.90
CA ILE A 325 5.29 -20.03 -10.31
C ILE A 325 6.55 -20.45 -9.54
N GLY A 326 7.57 -20.92 -10.26
CA GLY A 326 8.89 -21.22 -9.71
C GLY A 326 9.03 -22.61 -9.07
N ASP A 327 8.06 -23.51 -9.26
CA ASP A 327 8.28 -24.94 -9.01
C ASP A 327 9.22 -25.59 -10.05
N ASN A 328 9.47 -26.89 -9.93
CA ASN A 328 10.38 -27.62 -10.81
C ASN A 328 9.85 -27.85 -12.24
N THR A 329 8.64 -27.42 -12.58
CA THR A 329 8.12 -27.40 -13.96
C THR A 329 8.57 -26.15 -14.73
N TRP A 330 9.02 -25.10 -14.02
CA TRP A 330 9.41 -23.81 -14.61
C TRP A 330 10.86 -23.78 -15.11
N THR A 331 11.07 -23.16 -16.27
CA THR A 331 12.41 -22.86 -16.78
C THR A 331 13.06 -21.72 -16.00
N SER A 332 14.40 -21.69 -16.00
CA SER A 332 15.15 -20.46 -15.72
C SER A 332 14.72 -19.32 -16.63
N TRP A 333 14.97 -18.08 -16.19
CA TRP A 333 14.85 -16.89 -17.02
C TRP A 333 15.87 -16.92 -18.16
N GLN A 334 15.43 -16.68 -19.39
CA GLN A 334 16.27 -16.58 -20.59
C GLN A 334 15.94 -15.29 -21.38
N PRO A 335 16.86 -14.72 -22.17
CA PRO A 335 16.59 -13.54 -23.01
C PRO A 335 15.43 -13.75 -23.99
N LEU A 336 14.64 -12.71 -24.20
CA LEU A 336 13.65 -12.68 -25.27
C LEU A 336 14.30 -12.28 -26.60
N GLU A 337 14.24 -13.17 -27.59
CA GLU A 337 14.50 -12.85 -28.99
C GLU A 337 13.18 -12.42 -29.64
N ARG A 338 13.05 -11.12 -29.95
CA ARG A 338 11.80 -10.50 -30.40
C ARG A 338 11.26 -11.16 -31.67
N GLY A 339 10.07 -11.77 -31.56
CA GLY A 339 9.39 -12.45 -32.68
C GLY A 339 9.91 -13.83 -33.03
N ARG A 340 10.88 -14.39 -32.30
CA ARG A 340 11.27 -15.80 -32.45
C ARG A 340 10.12 -16.72 -32.04
N GLU A 341 9.92 -17.80 -32.80
CA GLU A 341 9.07 -18.91 -32.39
C GLU A 341 9.80 -19.80 -31.37
N TYR A 342 9.15 -20.06 -30.25
CA TYR A 342 9.60 -20.98 -29.21
C TYR A 342 8.67 -22.20 -29.18
N SER A 343 9.23 -23.40 -29.38
CA SER A 343 8.52 -24.67 -29.16
C SER A 343 8.48 -24.97 -27.66
N LEU A 344 7.28 -24.90 -27.06
CA LEU A 344 7.07 -25.02 -25.60
C LEU A 344 6.61 -26.42 -25.18
N GLY A 345 5.98 -27.17 -26.09
CA GLY A 345 5.49 -28.53 -25.84
C GLY A 345 4.28 -28.55 -24.91
N ASP A 346 4.52 -28.85 -23.63
CA ASP A 346 3.53 -28.90 -22.54
C ASP A 346 3.43 -27.60 -21.73
N LYS A 347 4.36 -26.65 -21.92
CA LYS A 347 4.51 -25.47 -21.05
C LYS A 347 3.54 -24.35 -21.45
N ARG A 348 2.27 -24.55 -21.08
CA ARG A 348 1.15 -23.63 -21.32
C ARG A 348 1.25 -22.30 -20.59
N TYR A 349 1.97 -22.25 -19.47
CA TYR A 349 2.14 -21.04 -18.66
C TYR A 349 3.43 -20.32 -19.00
N PHE A 350 3.40 -18.98 -19.01
CA PHE A 350 4.59 -18.15 -19.14
C PHE A 350 4.59 -16.98 -18.17
N GLN A 351 5.79 -16.43 -17.99
CA GLN A 351 5.99 -15.08 -17.46
C GLN A 351 7.06 -14.37 -18.29
N TRP A 352 6.99 -13.04 -18.30
CA TRP A 352 8.05 -12.18 -18.82
C TRP A 352 8.43 -11.13 -17.78
N LYS A 353 9.69 -10.67 -17.81
CA LYS A 353 10.18 -9.57 -16.99
C LYS A 353 11.05 -8.62 -17.81
N ALA A 354 11.09 -7.35 -17.41
CA ALA A 354 11.93 -6.34 -18.02
C ALA A 354 12.78 -5.66 -16.95
N GLU A 355 14.10 -5.81 -17.07
CA GLU A 355 15.09 -5.11 -16.27
C GLU A 355 15.36 -3.75 -16.93
N LEU A 356 14.92 -2.66 -16.30
CA LEU A 356 15.05 -1.29 -16.79
C LEU A 356 16.21 -0.58 -16.09
N SER A 357 16.99 0.19 -16.85
CA SER A 357 18.12 0.96 -16.31
C SER A 357 18.38 2.26 -17.08
N THR A 358 19.06 3.21 -16.43
CA THR A 358 19.55 4.45 -17.04
C THR A 358 20.86 4.91 -16.40
N THR A 359 21.73 5.57 -17.18
CA THR A 359 22.89 6.32 -16.66
C THR A 359 22.68 7.83 -16.70
N ASP A 360 21.67 8.31 -17.43
CA ASP A 360 21.17 9.69 -17.40
C ASP A 360 19.87 9.73 -16.59
N LEU A 361 19.93 10.25 -15.38
CA LEU A 361 18.81 10.24 -14.45
C LEU A 361 17.66 11.20 -14.87
N LEU A 362 17.79 11.94 -15.97
CA LEU A 362 16.69 12.69 -16.61
C LEU A 362 15.99 11.90 -17.72
N LYS A 363 16.43 10.67 -18.01
CA LYS A 363 15.84 9.77 -19.00
C LYS A 363 15.47 8.43 -18.37
N THR A 364 14.45 7.79 -18.92
CA THR A 364 13.98 6.46 -18.52
C THR A 364 13.64 5.67 -19.79
N PRO A 365 13.93 4.36 -19.85
CA PRO A 365 13.32 3.50 -20.85
C PRO A 365 11.82 3.37 -20.53
N LEU A 366 11.00 3.09 -21.54
CA LEU A 366 9.55 2.99 -21.44
C LEU A 366 9.07 1.61 -21.90
N ILE A 367 8.10 1.06 -21.17
CA ILE A 367 7.30 -0.09 -21.62
C ILE A 367 5.93 0.42 -22.05
N ARG A 368 5.57 0.18 -23.30
CA ARG A 368 4.30 0.63 -23.93
C ARG A 368 3.26 -0.48 -24.02
N GLY A 369 3.68 -1.74 -23.92
CA GLY A 369 2.82 -2.90 -23.99
C GLY A 369 3.59 -4.20 -24.23
N PHE A 370 2.85 -5.29 -24.42
CA PHE A 370 3.40 -6.60 -24.76
C PHE A 370 2.43 -7.36 -25.65
N ARG A 371 2.95 -8.03 -26.67
CA ARG A 371 2.18 -8.85 -27.62
C ARG A 371 2.74 -10.26 -27.65
N TYR A 372 1.86 -11.25 -27.72
CA TYR A 372 2.23 -12.63 -28.00
C TYR A 372 1.24 -13.29 -28.95
N SER A 373 1.75 -14.24 -29.73
CA SER A 373 0.94 -15.13 -30.56
C SER A 373 1.28 -16.57 -30.20
N SER A 374 0.27 -17.40 -29.97
CA SER A 374 0.41 -18.82 -29.68
C SER A 374 -0.29 -19.68 -30.72
N SER A 375 0.25 -20.88 -30.97
CA SER A 375 -0.41 -21.90 -31.78
C SER A 375 -0.20 -23.29 -31.19
N TRP A 376 -1.22 -24.15 -31.31
CA TRP A 376 -1.22 -25.47 -30.70
C TRP A 376 -2.17 -26.43 -31.42
N GLU A 377 -2.04 -27.71 -31.11
CA GLU A 377 -2.99 -28.75 -31.48
C GLU A 377 -3.95 -29.04 -30.32
N ASP A 378 -5.24 -28.89 -30.60
CA ASP A 378 -6.35 -29.27 -29.74
C ASP A 378 -6.42 -30.80 -29.61
N ASN A 379 -6.17 -31.28 -28.39
CA ASN A 379 -6.24 -32.67 -28.00
C ASN A 379 -7.23 -32.89 -26.85
N SER A 380 -8.21 -32.00 -26.67
CA SER A 380 -9.31 -32.22 -25.73
C SER A 380 -10.06 -33.50 -26.08
N LEU A 381 -10.07 -34.46 -25.15
CA LEU A 381 -10.89 -35.68 -25.24
C LEU A 381 -12.37 -35.35 -25.01
N ASN A 382 -12.66 -34.27 -24.28
CA ASN A 382 -14.01 -33.86 -23.90
C ASN A 382 -14.62 -32.83 -24.88
N ALA A 383 -13.97 -32.54 -26.02
CA ALA A 383 -14.38 -31.54 -27.01
C ALA A 383 -15.79 -31.73 -27.62
N LYS A 384 -16.44 -32.88 -27.38
CA LYS A 384 -17.84 -33.16 -27.73
C LYS A 384 -18.74 -33.45 -26.51
N ALA A 385 -18.15 -33.63 -25.33
CA ALA A 385 -18.84 -34.08 -24.11
C ALA A 385 -19.42 -32.93 -23.27
N GLY A 386 -19.82 -31.82 -23.92
CA GLY A 386 -20.45 -30.66 -23.28
C GLY A 386 -19.68 -30.06 -22.07
N LEU A 387 -18.36 -30.23 -22.03
CA LEU A 387 -17.53 -29.84 -20.89
C LEU A 387 -17.35 -28.32 -20.85
N GLN A 388 -17.85 -27.67 -19.81
CA GLN A 388 -17.65 -26.24 -19.55
C GLN A 388 -17.50 -25.98 -18.05
N ALA A 389 -16.75 -24.94 -17.69
CA ALA A 389 -16.63 -24.45 -16.33
C ALA A 389 -17.21 -23.02 -16.21
N HIS A 390 -17.98 -22.80 -15.14
CA HIS A 390 -18.56 -21.52 -14.78
C HIS A 390 -18.03 -21.11 -13.40
N VAL A 391 -17.42 -19.92 -13.31
CA VAL A 391 -16.94 -19.36 -12.04
C VAL A 391 -18.14 -18.80 -11.28
N ILE A 392 -18.33 -19.26 -10.04
CA ILE A 392 -19.19 -18.58 -9.05
C ILE A 392 -18.34 -17.65 -8.21
N ASN A 393 -17.19 -18.15 -7.73
CA ASN A 393 -16.08 -17.34 -7.23
C ASN A 393 -14.76 -18.09 -7.47
N ASN A 394 -13.64 -17.40 -7.67
CA ASN A 394 -12.33 -18.03 -7.70
C ASN A 394 -11.27 -17.10 -7.08
N GLY A 395 -10.49 -17.61 -6.14
CA GLY A 395 -9.53 -16.81 -5.37
C GLY A 395 -8.48 -16.14 -6.26
N ARG A 396 -7.98 -14.99 -5.83
CA ARG A 396 -7.03 -14.17 -6.60
C ARG A 396 -5.65 -14.21 -5.97
N ILE A 397 -4.70 -14.94 -6.57
CA ILE A 397 -3.30 -14.95 -6.15
C ILE A 397 -2.55 -13.82 -6.87
N ILE A 398 -1.94 -12.93 -6.10
CA ILE A 398 -1.22 -11.74 -6.58
C ILE A 398 0.05 -11.59 -5.73
N GLN A 399 1.12 -11.05 -6.31
CA GLN A 399 2.31 -10.63 -5.57
C GLN A 399 2.43 -9.10 -5.59
N SER A 400 2.57 -8.48 -4.42
CA SER A 400 2.84 -7.04 -4.29
C SER A 400 4.24 -6.68 -4.82
N SER A 401 4.41 -5.45 -5.31
CA SER A 401 5.73 -4.87 -5.64
C SER A 401 6.56 -4.56 -4.38
N TYR A 402 5.88 -4.45 -3.23
CA TYR A 402 6.44 -4.18 -1.91
C TYR A 402 6.03 -5.30 -0.94
N PRO A 403 6.79 -6.41 -0.87
CA PRO A 403 6.40 -7.59 -0.09
C PRO A 403 6.18 -7.28 1.40
N PHE A 404 5.03 -7.69 1.93
CA PHE A 404 4.69 -7.54 3.34
C PHE A 404 5.20 -8.75 4.15
N SER A 405 5.87 -8.52 5.30
CA SER A 405 6.31 -9.61 6.18
C SER A 405 5.26 -9.92 7.26
N TYR A 406 4.71 -11.13 7.21
CA TYR A 406 3.60 -11.55 8.07
C TYR A 406 4.08 -12.37 9.28
N GLU A 407 3.50 -12.10 10.44
CA GLU A 407 3.84 -12.74 11.72
C GLU A 407 3.56 -14.25 11.67
N ASN A 408 4.44 -15.02 12.29
CA ASN A 408 4.22 -16.44 12.53
C ASN A 408 3.06 -16.57 13.52
N LEU A 409 1.88 -16.97 13.04
CA LEU A 409 0.68 -17.04 13.89
C LEU A 409 0.86 -18.05 15.04
N ASN A 410 1.78 -19.00 14.92
CA ASN A 410 2.17 -19.96 15.97
C ASN A 410 3.23 -19.43 16.97
N HIS A 411 3.62 -18.15 16.93
CA HIS A 411 4.55 -17.59 17.90
C HIS A 411 4.05 -17.81 19.34
N LEU A 412 4.97 -18.21 20.24
CA LEU A 412 4.60 -18.55 21.61
C LEU A 412 4.00 -17.36 22.36
N ASP A 413 4.54 -16.16 22.14
CA ASP A 413 4.01 -14.95 22.78
C ASP A 413 2.64 -14.51 22.24
N LEU A 414 2.26 -14.89 21.00
CA LEU A 414 0.87 -14.74 20.55
C LEU A 414 -0.05 -15.70 21.30
N LYS A 415 0.38 -16.96 21.50
CA LYS A 415 -0.38 -17.93 22.30
C LYS A 415 -0.58 -17.41 23.72
N LYS A 416 0.50 -16.96 24.37
CA LYS A 416 0.49 -16.37 25.71
C LYS A 416 -0.47 -15.18 25.79
N TYR A 417 -0.40 -14.24 24.85
CA TYR A 417 -1.28 -13.06 24.82
C TYR A 417 -2.78 -13.43 24.78
N ARG A 418 -3.15 -14.42 23.95
CA ARG A 418 -4.51 -14.95 23.88
C ARG A 418 -4.99 -15.60 25.18
N GLU A 419 -4.10 -16.35 25.84
CA GLU A 419 -4.39 -17.07 27.09
C GLU A 419 -4.49 -16.11 28.28
N ASP A 420 -3.54 -15.20 28.46
CA ASP A 420 -3.52 -14.20 29.54
C ASP A 420 -4.75 -13.27 29.49
N HIS A 421 -5.07 -12.74 28.30
CA HIS A 421 -6.23 -11.86 28.08
C HIS A 421 -7.55 -12.63 27.88
N LYS A 422 -7.54 -13.96 28.00
CA LYS A 422 -8.71 -14.86 27.85
C LYS A 422 -9.56 -14.54 26.62
N LEU A 423 -8.92 -14.29 25.48
CA LEU A 423 -9.61 -13.74 24.29
C LEU A 423 -10.70 -14.68 23.77
N ASP A 424 -10.53 -16.00 23.87
CA ASP A 424 -11.57 -17.00 23.59
C ASP A 424 -12.88 -16.78 24.38
N GLN A 425 -12.79 -16.24 25.60
CA GLN A 425 -13.94 -15.93 26.45
C GLN A 425 -14.57 -14.58 26.08
N ILE A 426 -13.76 -13.59 25.66
CA ILE A 426 -14.22 -12.30 25.12
C ILE A 426 -15.03 -12.50 23.83
N VAL A 427 -14.56 -13.35 22.93
CA VAL A 427 -15.20 -13.59 21.62
C VAL A 427 -16.35 -14.61 21.68
N LYS A 428 -16.54 -15.29 22.82
CA LYS A 428 -17.52 -16.38 23.00
C LYS A 428 -18.94 -15.97 22.63
N GLY A 429 -19.57 -16.73 21.74
CA GLY A 429 -20.92 -16.46 21.24
C GLY A 429 -20.97 -15.38 20.15
N ALA A 430 -19.85 -15.06 19.50
CA ALA A 430 -19.86 -14.49 18.15
C ALA A 430 -20.32 -15.56 17.15
N ASN A 431 -21.24 -15.21 16.26
CA ASN A 431 -21.78 -16.11 15.23
C ASN A 431 -21.04 -15.96 13.89
N THR A 432 -20.34 -14.85 13.71
CA THR A 432 -19.63 -14.47 12.49
C THR A 432 -18.19 -14.02 12.77
N GLU A 433 -17.34 -14.04 11.75
CA GLU A 433 -15.97 -13.52 11.85
C GLU A 433 -15.98 -12.03 12.22
N PHE A 434 -16.87 -11.25 11.61
CA PHE A 434 -16.99 -9.83 11.87
C PHE A 434 -17.41 -9.54 13.33
N GLU A 435 -18.30 -10.34 13.92
CA GLU A 435 -18.61 -10.26 15.36
C GLU A 435 -17.39 -10.55 16.26
N VAL A 436 -16.51 -11.49 15.88
CA VAL A 436 -15.26 -11.74 16.61
C VAL A 436 -14.38 -10.48 16.59
N MET A 437 -14.16 -9.88 15.41
CA MET A 437 -13.39 -8.64 15.29
C MET A 437 -14.02 -7.49 16.07
N MET A 438 -15.35 -7.34 16.04
CA MET A 438 -16.06 -6.29 16.78
C MET A 438 -15.97 -6.42 18.30
N ARG A 439 -15.87 -7.64 18.83
CA ARG A 439 -15.64 -7.90 20.26
C ARG A 439 -14.20 -7.59 20.65
N LEU A 440 -13.22 -7.92 19.80
CA LEU A 440 -11.82 -7.57 20.01
C LEU A 440 -11.59 -6.05 19.92
N LEU A 441 -12.30 -5.34 19.04
CA LEU A 441 -12.30 -3.87 18.94
C LEU A 441 -12.77 -3.21 20.25
N ASN A 442 -13.91 -3.65 20.82
CA ASN A 442 -14.40 -3.11 22.09
C ASN A 442 -13.50 -3.52 23.28
N TRP A 443 -12.89 -4.69 23.23
CA TRP A 443 -11.90 -5.13 24.22
C TRP A 443 -10.64 -4.25 24.18
N ALA A 444 -10.08 -3.96 23.00
CA ALA A 444 -8.89 -3.13 22.85
C ALA A 444 -9.12 -1.67 23.25
N TYR A 445 -10.34 -1.16 23.05
CA TYR A 445 -10.78 0.14 23.58
C TYR A 445 -10.82 0.19 25.13
N ARG A 446 -10.92 -0.96 25.81
CA ARG A 446 -11.13 -1.05 27.27
C ARG A 446 -10.00 -1.76 28.03
N VAL A 447 -9.05 -2.41 27.36
CA VAL A 447 -7.92 -3.07 28.03
C VAL A 447 -7.08 -2.03 28.79
N PRO A 448 -6.57 -2.32 29.99
CA PRO A 448 -5.55 -1.49 30.63
C PRO A 448 -4.23 -1.54 29.85
N LEU A 449 -3.72 -0.37 29.48
CA LEU A 449 -2.55 -0.20 28.61
C LEU A 449 -1.31 0.24 29.40
N ARG A 450 -0.12 0.04 28.81
CA ARG A 450 1.14 0.67 29.22
C ARG A 450 1.58 1.70 28.19
N SER A 451 2.12 2.81 28.65
CA SER A 451 2.61 3.92 27.84
C SER A 451 4.08 3.69 27.40
N GLU A 452 4.38 2.49 26.91
CA GLU A 452 5.75 2.02 26.65
C GLU A 452 6.16 2.29 25.20
N ALA A 453 6.36 3.57 24.88
CA ALA A 453 6.48 4.10 23.51
C ALA A 453 7.58 3.50 22.62
N TYR A 454 8.56 2.81 23.22
CA TYR A 454 9.66 2.14 22.53
C TYR A 454 9.41 0.65 22.29
N SER A 455 8.28 0.07 22.70
CA SER A 455 7.94 -1.31 22.35
C SER A 455 7.05 -1.41 21.11
N TRP A 456 7.41 -2.37 20.26
CA TRP A 456 6.60 -2.89 19.15
C TRP A 456 6.19 -4.36 19.38
N ASN A 457 6.48 -4.90 20.57
CA ASN A 457 6.01 -6.22 20.99
C ASN A 457 4.59 -6.08 21.54
N TRP A 458 3.68 -6.84 20.94
CA TRP A 458 2.25 -6.83 21.26
C TRP A 458 1.92 -7.13 22.74
N ASN A 459 2.83 -7.76 23.50
CA ASN A 459 2.62 -8.09 24.91
C ASN A 459 2.88 -6.92 25.88
N ASP A 460 3.74 -5.97 25.50
CA ASP A 460 4.22 -4.93 26.40
C ASP A 460 3.21 -3.78 26.51
N VAL A 461 2.43 -3.55 25.45
CA VAL A 461 1.43 -2.47 25.37
C VAL A 461 0.26 -2.62 26.36
N THR A 462 0.11 -3.78 26.99
CA THR A 462 -0.96 -4.10 27.95
C THR A 462 -0.44 -4.30 29.37
N VAL A 463 -1.19 -3.85 30.37
CA VAL A 463 -0.92 -4.22 31.77
C VAL A 463 -1.27 -5.71 31.95
N ASN A 464 -0.48 -6.41 32.77
CA ASN A 464 -0.73 -7.82 33.11
C ASN A 464 -2.19 -8.00 33.62
N PRO A 465 -2.99 -8.90 33.02
CA PRO A 465 -4.40 -9.07 33.38
C PRO A 465 -4.65 -9.39 34.85
N VAL A 466 -5.27 -8.44 35.56
CA VAL A 466 -5.90 -8.73 36.85
C VAL A 466 -7.21 -9.46 36.58
N ILE A 467 -7.27 -10.75 36.91
CA ILE A 467 -8.49 -11.54 36.79
C ILE A 467 -9.42 -11.21 37.95
N ASP A 468 -10.69 -10.97 37.62
CA ASP A 468 -11.76 -10.75 38.58
C ASP A 468 -12.29 -12.10 39.10
N GLU A 469 -12.23 -12.32 40.41
CA GLU A 469 -12.56 -13.62 41.02
C GLU A 469 -14.03 -14.03 40.87
N GLY A 470 -14.95 -13.06 40.84
CA GLY A 470 -16.40 -13.32 40.75
C GLY A 470 -16.86 -13.68 39.34
N THR A 471 -16.13 -13.26 38.31
CA THR A 471 -16.48 -13.50 36.89
C THR A 471 -15.50 -14.42 36.17
N GLY A 472 -14.28 -14.60 36.70
CA GLY A 472 -13.18 -15.27 36.03
C GLY A 472 -12.57 -14.50 34.85
N MET A 473 -13.04 -13.28 34.56
CA MET A 473 -12.63 -12.49 33.38
C MET A 473 -11.53 -11.47 33.72
N PRO A 474 -10.73 -11.00 32.73
CA PRO A 474 -9.84 -9.87 32.92
C PRO A 474 -10.60 -8.59 33.27
N ARG A 475 -10.12 -7.83 34.26
CA ARG A 475 -10.64 -6.51 34.61
C ARG A 475 -10.32 -5.50 33.49
N LEU A 476 -11.36 -4.93 32.90
CA LEU A 476 -11.29 -3.89 31.87
C LEU A 476 -11.62 -2.51 32.45
N ASN A 477 -11.23 -1.45 31.74
CA ASN A 477 -11.53 -0.06 32.08
C ASN A 477 -13.04 0.23 31.95
N GLY A 478 -13.73 0.16 33.10
CA GLY A 478 -15.17 0.44 33.24
C GLY A 478 -16.08 -0.42 32.35
N PRO A 479 -17.39 -0.11 32.33
CA PRO A 479 -18.20 -0.33 31.14
C PRO A 479 -17.89 0.75 30.08
N PHE A 480 -17.74 2.00 30.51
CA PHE A 480 -17.47 3.19 29.70
C PHE A 480 -16.50 4.13 30.44
N PHE A 481 -15.86 5.05 29.71
CA PHE A 481 -15.05 6.14 30.27
C PHE A 481 -15.93 7.36 30.61
N LYS A 482 -15.33 8.44 31.15
CA LYS A 482 -15.98 9.75 31.27
C LYS A 482 -15.96 10.46 29.90
N GLY A 483 -16.80 9.98 28.98
CA GLY A 483 -16.76 10.33 27.55
C GLY A 483 -16.23 9.17 26.69
N ARG A 484 -15.77 9.47 25.48
CA ARG A 484 -14.85 8.56 24.74
C ARG A 484 -13.49 8.51 25.46
N ARG A 485 -12.72 7.44 25.25
CA ARG A 485 -11.36 7.28 25.79
C ARG A 485 -10.44 8.38 25.25
N MET A 486 -10.02 9.28 26.13
CA MET A 486 -9.03 10.35 25.87
C MET A 486 -7.79 10.18 26.77
N VAL A 487 -7.41 8.93 27.06
CA VAL A 487 -6.23 8.55 27.86
C VAL A 487 -5.33 7.66 27.03
N GLU A 488 -4.02 7.87 27.12
CA GLU A 488 -2.97 7.29 26.29
C GLU A 488 -3.11 7.54 24.76
N MET A 489 -1.97 7.50 24.08
CA MET A 489 -1.83 7.69 22.63
C MET A 489 -2.70 6.70 21.81
N CYS A 490 -3.04 7.07 20.58
CA CYS A 490 -3.85 6.26 19.66
C CYS A 490 -3.17 4.98 19.16
N LEU A 491 -1.83 4.96 19.14
CA LEU A 491 -1.03 3.78 18.81
C LEU A 491 -1.37 2.58 19.71
N TYR A 492 -1.33 2.77 21.03
CA TYR A 492 -1.35 1.68 22.01
C TYR A 492 -2.59 0.76 21.96
N PRO A 493 -3.85 1.27 21.91
CA PRO A 493 -5.01 0.39 21.79
C PRO A 493 -5.00 -0.33 20.44
N ASN A 494 -4.51 0.31 19.37
CA ASN A 494 -4.47 -0.30 18.04
C ASN A 494 -3.36 -1.36 17.92
N GLN A 495 -2.20 -1.18 18.57
CA GLN A 495 -1.23 -2.26 18.79
C GLN A 495 -1.85 -3.41 19.59
N ALA A 496 -2.59 -3.12 20.67
CA ALA A 496 -3.26 -4.16 21.47
C ALA A 496 -4.30 -4.95 20.64
N LEU A 497 -5.06 -4.27 19.77
CA LEU A 497 -6.00 -4.86 18.82
C LEU A 497 -5.27 -5.75 17.79
N ILE A 498 -4.16 -5.29 17.21
CA ILE A 498 -3.37 -6.07 16.25
C ILE A 498 -2.84 -7.36 16.90
N GLY A 499 -2.28 -7.27 18.11
CA GLY A 499 -1.85 -8.45 18.89
C GLY A 499 -2.98 -9.44 19.16
N ALA A 500 -4.17 -8.93 19.48
CA ALA A 500 -5.35 -9.76 19.73
C ALA A 500 -5.86 -10.45 18.45
N LEU A 501 -5.88 -9.74 17.33
CA LEU A 501 -6.28 -10.29 16.04
C LEU A 501 -5.29 -11.37 15.56
N LEU A 502 -3.98 -11.10 15.63
CA LEU A 502 -2.93 -12.05 15.25
C LEU A 502 -2.94 -13.31 16.13
N SER A 503 -3.16 -13.18 17.44
CA SER A 503 -3.22 -14.33 18.35
C SER A 503 -4.44 -15.23 18.12
N MET A 504 -5.52 -14.66 17.58
CA MET A 504 -6.71 -15.38 17.12
C MET A 504 -6.58 -15.94 15.70
N GLY A 505 -5.58 -15.51 14.93
CA GLY A 505 -5.29 -15.96 13.56
C GLY A 505 -5.75 -15.02 12.44
N TYR A 506 -6.17 -13.80 12.76
CA TYR A 506 -6.56 -12.78 11.77
C TYR A 506 -5.38 -11.87 11.46
N GLN A 507 -5.07 -11.70 10.17
CA GLN A 507 -3.98 -10.83 9.75
C GLN A 507 -4.41 -9.36 9.87
N ALA A 508 -3.68 -8.60 10.69
CA ALA A 508 -3.93 -7.20 11.00
C ALA A 508 -2.63 -6.38 10.92
N ARG A 509 -2.74 -5.08 10.67
CA ARG A 509 -1.60 -4.17 10.50
C ARG A 509 -1.87 -2.79 11.08
N HIS A 510 -0.78 -2.09 11.39
CA HIS A 510 -0.75 -0.69 11.82
C HIS A 510 -0.68 0.24 10.60
N ILE A 511 -1.37 1.38 10.68
CA ILE A 511 -1.37 2.43 9.65
C ILE A 511 -1.24 3.81 10.30
N ASN A 512 -0.44 4.70 9.70
CA ASN A 512 -0.37 6.12 10.04
C ASN A 512 -1.19 6.97 9.05
N ILE A 513 -1.87 7.99 9.58
CA ILE A 513 -2.82 8.87 8.89
C ILE A 513 -2.52 10.33 9.22
N HIS A 514 -2.53 11.24 8.24
CA HIS A 514 -2.32 12.69 8.42
C HIS A 514 -2.65 13.50 7.16
N SER A 515 -2.83 14.82 7.30
CA SER A 515 -2.73 15.81 6.22
C SER A 515 -1.38 16.53 6.25
N GLU A 516 -1.13 17.47 5.34
CA GLU A 516 0.00 18.42 5.47
C GLU A 516 -0.17 19.41 6.64
N GLY A 517 -1.41 19.63 7.09
CA GLY A 517 -1.72 20.60 8.14
C GLY A 517 -1.58 20.04 9.56
N GLU A 518 -2.10 18.85 9.80
CA GLU A 518 -2.32 18.35 11.17
C GLU A 518 -1.33 17.29 11.65
N SER A 519 -1.23 17.17 12.98
CA SER A 519 -0.51 16.06 13.60
C SER A 519 -1.33 14.78 13.46
N GLY A 520 -0.69 13.69 13.04
CA GLY A 520 -1.39 12.50 12.56
C GLY A 520 -1.98 11.57 13.63
N HIS A 521 -2.73 10.57 13.16
CA HIS A 521 -3.41 9.53 13.93
C HIS A 521 -2.92 8.12 13.52
N GLU A 522 -3.13 7.13 14.39
CA GLU A 522 -2.62 5.76 14.24
C GLU A 522 -3.74 4.74 14.47
N VAL A 523 -3.93 3.82 13.52
CA VAL A 523 -5.10 2.92 13.44
C VAL A 523 -4.74 1.49 13.05
N THR A 524 -5.73 0.61 13.04
CA THR A 524 -5.62 -0.77 12.58
C THR A 524 -6.36 -0.97 11.26
N GLU A 525 -5.79 -1.76 10.34
CA GLU A 525 -6.56 -2.51 9.34
C GLU A 525 -6.48 -4.01 9.62
N VAL A 526 -7.55 -4.74 9.31
CA VAL A 526 -7.62 -6.20 9.44
C VAL A 526 -8.22 -6.81 8.17
N TRP A 527 -7.71 -7.97 7.76
CA TRP A 527 -8.30 -8.76 6.68
C TRP A 527 -9.50 -9.58 7.18
N SER A 528 -10.68 -9.35 6.59
CA SER A 528 -11.86 -10.19 6.77
C SER A 528 -12.03 -11.16 5.60
N ASN A 529 -12.09 -12.45 5.91
CA ASN A 529 -12.44 -13.51 4.96
C ASN A 529 -13.95 -13.48 4.66
N GLN A 530 -14.78 -13.07 5.62
CA GLN A 530 -16.23 -12.92 5.45
C GLN A 530 -16.59 -11.83 4.44
N LEU A 531 -15.86 -10.71 4.43
CA LEU A 531 -16.04 -9.60 3.48
C LEU A 531 -15.09 -9.67 2.27
N ASN A 532 -14.14 -10.62 2.27
CA ASN A 532 -13.07 -10.78 1.26
C ASN A 532 -12.27 -9.49 0.99
N LYS A 533 -12.04 -8.68 2.05
CA LYS A 533 -11.32 -7.40 1.96
C LYS A 533 -10.60 -7.05 3.28
N TRP A 534 -9.63 -6.15 3.19
CA TRP A 534 -9.16 -5.39 4.35
C TRP A 534 -10.25 -4.40 4.80
N ILE A 535 -10.32 -4.11 6.10
CA ILE A 535 -11.24 -3.14 6.71
C ILE A 535 -10.55 -2.31 7.81
N TYR A 536 -10.89 -1.04 7.89
CA TYR A 536 -10.44 -0.06 8.89
C TYR A 536 -11.07 -0.32 10.25
N MET A 537 -10.30 -0.17 11.34
CA MET A 537 -10.79 -0.10 12.71
C MET A 537 -9.94 0.85 13.56
N ASP A 538 -10.58 1.64 14.42
CA ASP A 538 -9.88 2.44 15.44
C ASP A 538 -10.38 2.11 16.86
N SER A 539 -9.54 1.36 17.56
CA SER A 539 -9.74 1.00 18.97
C SER A 539 -9.43 2.13 19.95
N THR A 540 -8.87 3.26 19.52
CA THR A 540 -8.83 4.49 20.33
C THR A 540 -10.23 4.90 20.76
N ARG A 541 -11.25 4.63 19.92
CA ARG A 541 -12.63 5.10 20.10
C ARG A 541 -13.72 4.02 20.00
N ASP A 542 -13.41 2.75 19.72
CA ASP A 542 -14.38 1.65 19.46
C ASP A 542 -15.28 1.92 18.24
N TYR A 543 -14.70 2.20 17.07
CA TYR A 543 -15.46 2.43 15.84
C TYR A 543 -14.75 2.00 14.55
N TYR A 544 -15.52 2.07 13.46
CA TYR A 544 -15.06 1.99 12.07
C TYR A 544 -15.94 2.89 11.19
N TYR A 545 -15.46 3.21 10.00
CA TYR A 545 -16.23 3.88 8.95
C TYR A 545 -16.84 2.87 7.98
N PHE A 546 -18.03 3.16 7.46
CA PHE A 546 -18.74 2.27 6.54
C PHE A 546 -19.48 3.05 5.46
N ASP A 547 -19.72 2.38 4.33
CA ASP A 547 -20.57 2.89 3.26
C ASP A 547 -22.04 2.92 3.73
N PRO A 548 -22.70 4.09 3.82
CA PRO A 548 -24.09 4.17 4.26
C PRO A 548 -25.08 3.53 3.28
N GLU A 549 -24.70 3.23 2.03
CA GLU A 549 -25.57 2.62 1.02
C GLU A 549 -25.56 1.07 1.08
N THR A 550 -24.40 0.45 1.33
CA THR A 550 -24.28 -1.03 1.47
C THR A 550 -24.16 -1.52 2.92
N GLY A 551 -23.82 -0.66 3.88
CA GLY A 551 -23.49 -1.03 5.26
C GLY A 551 -22.11 -1.69 5.44
N ILE A 552 -21.31 -1.81 4.38
CA ILE A 552 -20.02 -2.51 4.41
C ILE A 552 -18.93 -1.59 4.99
N PRO A 553 -18.08 -2.05 5.92
CA PRO A 553 -16.94 -1.29 6.41
C PRO A 553 -15.95 -0.92 5.30
N PHE A 554 -15.45 0.31 5.35
CA PHE A 554 -14.40 0.77 4.45
C PHE A 554 -13.01 0.25 4.88
N ASN A 555 -12.10 0.14 3.92
CA ASN A 555 -10.65 0.23 4.13
C ASN A 555 -10.20 1.70 4.03
N LEU A 556 -8.95 2.01 4.35
CA LEU A 556 -8.52 3.41 4.37
C LEU A 556 -8.46 4.05 2.97
N LEU A 557 -8.06 3.31 1.94
CA LEU A 557 -8.01 3.81 0.56
C LEU A 557 -9.40 4.15 0.00
N GLU A 558 -10.45 3.42 0.39
CA GLU A 558 -11.83 3.77 0.01
C GLU A 558 -12.26 5.12 0.61
N ILE A 559 -11.88 5.41 1.87
CA ILE A 559 -12.17 6.70 2.52
C ILE A 559 -11.31 7.82 1.89
N HIS A 560 -10.03 7.54 1.65
CA HIS A 560 -9.10 8.43 0.94
C HIS A 560 -9.63 8.80 -0.44
N ASN A 561 -10.16 7.84 -1.21
CA ASN A 561 -10.73 8.09 -2.53
C ASN A 561 -11.98 8.98 -2.48
N LEU A 562 -12.83 8.85 -1.45
CA LEU A 562 -13.96 9.76 -1.24
C LEU A 562 -13.49 11.19 -0.93
N LEU A 563 -12.47 11.33 -0.07
CA LEU A 563 -11.85 12.61 0.25
C LEU A 563 -11.20 13.25 -0.99
N ALA A 564 -10.40 12.50 -1.74
CA ALA A 564 -9.72 12.94 -2.95
C ALA A 564 -10.69 13.35 -4.07
N ALA A 565 -11.86 12.70 -4.17
CA ALA A 565 -12.90 13.06 -5.12
C ALA A 565 -13.66 14.35 -4.74
N ALA A 566 -13.68 14.72 -3.46
CA ALA A 566 -14.29 15.96 -2.96
C ALA A 566 -13.32 17.16 -2.94
N MET A 567 -12.01 16.91 -2.96
CA MET A 567 -10.97 17.94 -2.90
C MET A 567 -10.99 18.87 -4.14
N PRO A 568 -11.07 20.21 -3.95
CA PRO A 568 -11.13 21.17 -5.06
C PRO A 568 -9.77 21.45 -5.73
N ARG A 569 -8.69 20.90 -5.19
CA ARG A 569 -7.29 21.07 -5.63
C ARG A 569 -6.42 19.97 -5.02
N ALA A 570 -5.17 19.83 -5.44
CA ALA A 570 -4.19 19.05 -4.70
C ALA A 570 -3.82 19.70 -3.35
N GLU A 571 -3.53 18.89 -2.33
CA GLU A 571 -2.90 19.37 -1.09
C GLU A 571 -1.41 19.70 -1.34
N THR A 572 -0.93 20.78 -0.71
CA THR A 572 0.50 21.09 -0.60
C THR A 572 0.79 21.60 0.82
N TRP A 573 2.04 21.50 1.26
CA TRP A 573 2.48 22.05 2.56
C TRP A 573 2.26 23.57 2.69
N GLU A 574 2.21 24.30 1.58
CA GLU A 574 1.90 25.74 1.53
C GLU A 574 0.42 26.05 1.73
N ARG A 575 -0.45 25.10 1.34
CA ARG A 575 -1.92 25.23 1.25
C ARG A 575 -2.61 23.95 1.79
N PRO A 576 -2.35 23.54 3.04
CA PRO A 576 -2.92 22.32 3.61
C PRO A 576 -4.46 22.42 3.67
N PHE A 577 -5.19 21.33 3.41
CA PHE A 577 -6.66 21.39 3.36
C PHE A 577 -7.28 21.41 4.76
N ALA A 578 -6.78 20.59 5.68
CA ALA A 578 -7.39 20.37 6.99
C ALA A 578 -7.65 21.68 7.77
N PRO A 579 -6.66 22.57 7.99
CA PRO A 579 -6.88 23.84 8.70
C PRO A 579 -7.43 24.98 7.81
N GLU A 580 -7.69 24.75 6.52
CA GLU A 580 -8.33 25.75 5.64
C GLU A 580 -9.84 25.48 5.44
N PHE A 581 -10.23 24.22 5.20
CA PHE A 581 -11.62 23.83 4.88
C PHE A 581 -11.92 22.35 5.22
N GLY A 582 -11.14 21.72 6.10
CA GLY A 582 -11.29 20.28 6.43
C GLY A 582 -12.67 19.92 6.97
N GLU A 583 -13.20 20.70 7.92
CA GLU A 583 -14.53 20.54 8.51
C GLU A 583 -15.64 20.60 7.43
N GLU A 584 -15.65 21.67 6.61
CA GLU A 584 -16.59 21.85 5.49
C GLU A 584 -16.51 20.70 4.47
N LEU A 585 -15.31 20.18 4.20
CA LEU A 585 -15.08 19.10 3.25
C LEU A 585 -15.69 17.78 3.74
N VAL A 586 -15.47 17.42 5.01
CA VAL A 586 -15.92 16.12 5.54
C VAL A 586 -17.44 16.04 5.74
N GLU A 587 -18.13 17.18 5.93
CA GLU A 587 -19.60 17.23 5.92
C GLU A 587 -20.21 16.79 4.58
N THR A 588 -19.48 16.92 3.47
CA THR A 588 -19.96 16.48 2.13
C THR A 588 -19.83 14.97 1.89
N LEU A 589 -19.06 14.25 2.71
CA LEU A 589 -18.70 12.85 2.45
C LEU A 589 -19.79 11.88 2.89
N LYS A 590 -20.18 10.97 1.98
CA LYS A 590 -21.08 9.84 2.27
C LYS A 590 -20.39 8.76 3.11
N VAL A 591 -20.12 9.04 4.38
CA VAL A 591 -19.42 8.11 5.28
C VAL A 591 -20.20 7.89 6.57
N GLY A 592 -20.66 6.66 6.80
CA GLY A 592 -21.24 6.23 8.06
C GLY A 592 -20.17 6.00 9.14
N GLN A 593 -20.46 6.35 10.39
CA GLN A 593 -19.60 6.11 11.54
C GLN A 593 -20.28 5.13 12.51
N ARG A 594 -19.70 3.94 12.74
CA ARG A 594 -20.30 2.95 13.65
C ARG A 594 -20.12 3.38 15.10
N GLN A 595 -21.22 3.70 15.78
CA GLN A 595 -21.24 4.21 17.16
C GLN A 595 -20.45 3.34 18.18
N GLY A 596 -20.47 2.00 18.04
CA GLY A 596 -19.84 1.09 19.00
C GLY A 596 -20.64 0.91 20.29
N ASN A 597 -20.10 0.13 21.24
CA ASN A 597 -20.78 -0.14 22.50
C ASN A 597 -20.47 0.97 23.51
N ASN A 598 -21.06 2.15 23.27
CA ASN A 598 -20.69 3.39 23.95
C ASN A 598 -21.86 4.40 23.95
N PRO A 599 -22.19 5.06 25.08
CA PRO A 599 -23.29 6.03 25.15
C PRO A 599 -22.93 7.44 24.62
N PHE A 600 -21.65 7.75 24.40
CA PHE A 600 -21.21 9.06 23.92
C PHE A 600 -21.05 9.05 22.39
N SER A 601 -21.60 10.03 21.66
CA SER A 601 -21.52 10.06 20.18
C SER A 601 -20.09 9.90 19.66
N ILE A 602 -19.91 9.15 18.55
CA ILE A 602 -18.62 9.04 17.86
C ILE A 602 -18.26 10.31 17.08
N GLN A 603 -19.24 10.99 16.48
CA GLN A 603 -19.04 12.25 15.73
C GLN A 603 -18.45 13.33 16.66
N GLY A 604 -19.18 13.66 17.73
CA GLY A 604 -18.70 14.52 18.83
C GLY A 604 -17.61 13.88 19.71
N GLY A 605 -17.18 12.66 19.40
CA GLY A 605 -16.05 11.96 20.00
C GLY A 605 -14.74 12.09 19.22
N GLY A 606 -14.72 12.92 18.16
CA GLY A 606 -13.58 13.09 17.26
C GLY A 606 -13.49 12.06 16.14
N GLY A 607 -14.57 11.31 15.86
CA GLY A 607 -14.65 10.45 14.68
C GLY A 607 -14.74 11.24 13.37
N THR A 608 -15.44 12.38 13.36
CA THR A 608 -15.44 13.28 12.19
C THR A 608 -14.07 13.92 11.98
N HIS A 609 -13.43 14.43 13.04
CA HIS A 609 -12.11 15.05 12.98
C HIS A 609 -11.00 14.14 12.40
N ILE A 610 -11.10 12.82 12.55
CA ILE A 610 -10.13 11.91 11.93
C ILE A 610 -10.29 11.85 10.39
N LEU A 611 -11.48 12.09 9.83
CA LEU A 611 -11.67 12.20 8.38
C LEU A 611 -10.94 13.41 7.80
N GLU A 612 -10.90 14.53 8.55
CA GLU A 612 -10.26 15.80 8.16
C GLU A 612 -8.74 15.65 7.98
N ILE A 613 -8.16 14.54 8.42
CA ILE A 613 -6.73 14.25 8.34
C ILE A 613 -6.41 12.99 7.53
N MET A 614 -7.34 12.45 6.73
CA MET A 614 -7.12 11.22 5.94
C MET A 614 -6.37 11.40 4.61
N GLY A 615 -5.90 12.61 4.27
CA GLY A 615 -5.30 12.91 2.97
C GLY A 615 -4.03 12.12 2.61
N HIS A 616 -3.21 11.74 3.59
CA HIS A 616 -2.00 10.95 3.35
C HIS A 616 -1.91 9.80 4.34
N PHE A 617 -1.69 8.58 3.84
CA PHE A 617 -1.53 7.39 4.67
C PHE A 617 -0.33 6.51 4.28
N ARG A 618 0.14 5.73 5.25
CA ARG A 618 1.31 4.85 5.12
C ARG A 618 1.23 3.65 6.05
N ILE A 619 1.82 2.53 5.62
CA ILE A 619 1.97 1.32 6.44
C ILE A 619 3.45 1.03 6.74
N ILE A 620 3.72 0.39 7.87
CA ILE A 620 4.93 -0.42 7.99
C ILE A 620 4.69 -1.69 7.14
N PRO A 621 5.56 -2.09 6.20
CA PRO A 621 5.33 -3.25 5.32
C PRO A 621 5.58 -4.60 6.04
N ARG A 622 5.14 -4.72 7.30
CA ARG A 622 5.26 -5.91 8.14
C ARG A 622 4.39 -5.83 9.40
N ASN A 623 4.07 -6.98 9.98
CA ASN A 623 3.51 -7.10 11.33
C ASN A 623 4.26 -8.14 12.20
N ASP A 624 5.37 -8.71 11.70
CA ASP A 624 6.13 -9.79 12.34
C ASP A 624 7.15 -9.32 13.40
N PHE A 625 6.71 -8.44 14.30
CA PHE A 625 7.57 -7.83 15.33
C PHE A 625 7.94 -8.78 16.48
N LEU A 626 7.24 -9.90 16.67
CA LEU A 626 7.69 -10.92 17.63
C LEU A 626 8.77 -11.79 16.97
N SER A 627 8.51 -12.28 15.75
CA SER A 627 9.49 -13.09 15.01
C SER A 627 10.76 -12.34 14.64
N LYS A 628 10.70 -11.01 14.38
CA LYS A 628 11.87 -10.13 14.25
C LYS A 628 11.57 -8.73 14.83
N PRO A 629 12.01 -8.39 16.06
CA PRO A 629 11.70 -7.09 16.69
C PRO A 629 12.15 -5.83 15.92
N LEU A 630 13.11 -5.96 15.01
CA LEU A 630 13.72 -4.84 14.27
C LEU A 630 13.75 -5.13 12.75
N PRO A 631 13.77 -4.11 11.87
CA PRO A 631 13.68 -2.69 12.18
C PRO A 631 12.23 -2.18 12.38
N VAL A 632 12.11 -1.06 13.11
CA VAL A 632 10.88 -0.34 13.47
C VAL A 632 11.15 1.18 13.61
N PRO A 633 10.14 2.07 13.50
CA PRO A 633 10.29 3.49 13.81
C PRO A 633 10.81 3.72 15.25
N VAL A 634 11.65 4.74 15.45
CA VAL A 634 12.18 5.12 16.79
C VAL A 634 11.06 5.30 17.80
N HIS A 635 10.14 6.19 17.47
CA HIS A 635 8.96 6.54 18.22
C HIS A 635 7.82 6.82 17.23
N THR A 636 6.59 6.63 17.68
CA THR A 636 5.35 6.89 16.91
C THR A 636 4.48 7.88 17.69
N GLY A 637 3.65 8.68 17.02
CA GLY A 637 2.71 9.64 17.63
C GLY A 637 3.28 10.95 18.19
N ASP A 638 4.32 10.94 19.04
CA ASP A 638 4.79 12.16 19.75
C ASP A 638 5.57 13.17 18.88
N THR A 639 6.04 12.77 17.70
CA THR A 639 6.80 13.63 16.77
C THR A 639 6.40 13.30 15.34
N MET A 640 6.47 14.28 14.43
CA MET A 640 6.18 14.06 13.00
C MET A 640 7.02 12.90 12.44
N TRP A 641 6.40 11.92 11.78
CA TRP A 641 7.09 10.70 11.38
C TRP A 641 8.30 11.00 10.48
N GLY A 642 9.41 10.28 10.71
CA GLY A 642 10.67 10.51 10.00
C GLY A 642 11.34 9.26 9.43
N TRP A 643 10.87 8.06 9.75
CA TRP A 643 11.47 6.81 9.29
C TRP A 643 11.20 6.56 7.81
N HIS A 644 12.22 6.25 7.00
CA HIS A 644 12.03 6.03 5.55
C HIS A 644 11.39 4.67 5.21
N GLY A 645 11.30 3.77 6.19
CA GLY A 645 10.95 2.36 5.98
C GLY A 645 9.48 2.09 5.64
N PHE A 646 8.58 3.03 5.93
CA PHE A 646 7.16 2.95 5.57
C PHE A 646 6.94 2.80 4.07
N LEU A 647 5.81 2.21 3.67
CA LEU A 647 5.25 2.34 2.33
C LEU A 647 4.15 3.40 2.36
N ASN A 648 4.25 4.41 1.50
CA ASN A 648 3.33 5.55 1.45
C ASN A 648 2.42 5.47 0.22
N TRP A 649 1.15 5.86 0.39
CA TRP A 649 0.26 6.15 -0.73
C TRP A 649 0.59 7.53 -1.33
N TYR A 650 0.28 7.72 -2.62
CA TYR A 650 0.23 9.03 -3.25
C TYR A 650 -0.65 8.98 -4.51
N ASP A 651 -1.15 10.14 -4.94
CA ASP A 651 -1.81 10.33 -6.24
C ASP A 651 -1.63 11.77 -6.75
N ASP A 652 -2.51 12.26 -7.63
CA ASP A 652 -2.47 13.64 -8.15
C ASP A 652 -3.08 14.68 -7.19
N VAL A 653 -3.91 14.26 -6.23
CA VAL A 653 -4.58 15.13 -5.24
C VAL A 653 -3.77 15.17 -3.95
N PHE A 654 -3.25 14.01 -3.53
CA PHE A 654 -2.39 13.87 -2.37
C PHE A 654 -1.00 13.40 -2.82
N PRO A 655 -0.12 14.36 -3.19
CA PRO A 655 1.16 14.05 -3.84
C PRO A 655 2.17 13.39 -2.90
N LYS A 656 3.31 12.99 -3.46
CA LYS A 656 4.47 12.54 -2.66
C LYS A 656 4.95 13.68 -1.76
N ARG A 657 5.15 13.38 -0.48
CA ARG A 657 5.88 14.23 0.47
C ARG A 657 7.39 13.95 0.38
N ASP A 658 8.19 15.01 0.31
CA ASP A 658 9.62 14.94 -0.01
C ASP A 658 10.49 14.19 1.03
N GLU A 659 10.03 14.01 2.26
CA GLU A 659 10.83 13.38 3.32
C GLU A 659 10.90 11.84 3.28
N TYR A 660 10.17 11.16 2.37
CA TYR A 660 10.14 9.69 2.24
C TYR A 660 10.57 9.20 0.85
N GLN A 661 11.14 7.98 0.79
CA GLN A 661 11.58 7.37 -0.48
C GLN A 661 10.53 6.43 -1.11
N ARG A 662 9.72 5.74 -0.30
CA ARG A 662 8.94 4.57 -0.75
C ARG A 662 7.48 4.95 -0.98
N TYR A 663 7.09 4.99 -2.25
CA TYR A 663 5.77 5.41 -2.71
C TYR A 663 5.17 4.43 -3.69
N THR A 664 3.85 4.20 -3.59
CA THR A 664 3.07 3.52 -4.63
C THR A 664 1.66 4.12 -4.70
N ASN A 665 1.11 4.12 -5.91
CA ASN A 665 -0.27 4.49 -6.23
C ASN A 665 -1.06 3.26 -6.75
N ARG A 666 -0.57 2.06 -6.44
CA ARG A 666 -1.16 0.78 -6.85
C ARG A 666 -1.89 0.17 -5.66
N GLU A 667 -3.21 0.01 -5.78
CA GLU A 667 -4.05 -0.62 -4.74
C GLU A 667 -3.44 -1.96 -4.27
N LEU A 668 -3.01 -2.80 -5.21
CA LEU A 668 -2.50 -4.16 -4.94
C LEU A 668 -1.23 -4.21 -4.08
N ASP A 669 -0.45 -3.13 -4.02
CA ASP A 669 0.74 -3.09 -3.17
C ASP A 669 0.37 -2.92 -1.68
N PHE A 670 -0.78 -2.31 -1.38
CA PHE A 670 -1.37 -2.21 -0.05
C PHE A 670 -2.40 -3.31 0.22
N TYR A 671 -3.28 -3.62 -0.74
CA TYR A 671 -4.52 -4.37 -0.54
C TYR A 671 -4.49 -5.77 -1.16
N GLN A 672 -3.32 -6.42 -1.12
CA GLN A 672 -3.14 -7.82 -1.49
C GLN A 672 -4.23 -8.71 -0.81
N PRO A 673 -5.02 -9.49 -1.56
CA PRO A 673 -6.01 -10.40 -1.02
C PRO A 673 -5.38 -11.55 -0.23
N LEU A 674 -5.91 -11.86 0.96
CA LEU A 674 -5.36 -12.91 1.83
C LEU A 674 -6.26 -14.16 1.91
N ASN A 675 -5.68 -15.27 2.36
CA ASN A 675 -6.31 -16.59 2.55
C ASN A 675 -7.04 -17.12 1.30
N GLN A 676 -6.58 -16.69 0.12
CA GLN A 676 -7.16 -17.05 -1.17
C GLN A 676 -6.73 -18.46 -1.61
N ALA A 677 -7.60 -19.12 -2.38
CA ALA A 677 -7.31 -20.34 -3.12
C ALA A 677 -7.76 -20.18 -4.59
N LYS A 678 -6.84 -20.10 -5.56
CA LYS A 678 -7.18 -20.09 -6.99
C LYS A 678 -7.22 -21.52 -7.51
N ILE A 679 -8.40 -21.96 -7.94
CA ILE A 679 -8.65 -23.28 -8.52
C ILE A 679 -8.36 -23.22 -10.02
N TYR A 680 -7.57 -24.18 -10.51
CA TYR A 680 -7.37 -24.51 -11.91
C TYR A 680 -7.87 -25.95 -12.14
N LEU A 681 -8.51 -26.20 -13.29
CA LEU A 681 -9.08 -27.49 -13.65
C LEU A 681 -8.49 -27.94 -14.98
N ASN A 682 -7.56 -28.88 -14.97
CA ASN A 682 -6.90 -29.36 -16.19
C ASN A 682 -7.59 -30.62 -16.73
N GLU A 683 -7.78 -30.72 -18.04
CA GLU A 683 -8.15 -32.00 -18.65
C GLU A 683 -7.06 -33.06 -18.43
N THR A 684 -7.48 -34.33 -18.37
CA THR A 684 -6.57 -35.49 -18.31
C THR A 684 -6.71 -36.36 -19.55
N ASN A 685 -5.88 -37.40 -19.65
CA ASN A 685 -5.99 -38.44 -20.68
C ASN A 685 -7.18 -39.41 -20.47
N LYS A 686 -8.12 -39.09 -19.58
CA LYS A 686 -9.36 -39.85 -19.31
C LYS A 686 -10.57 -38.92 -19.51
N SER A 687 -11.55 -39.35 -20.31
CA SER A 687 -12.81 -38.61 -20.46
C SER A 687 -13.50 -38.46 -19.10
N GLY A 688 -14.00 -37.25 -18.78
CA GLY A 688 -14.71 -36.98 -17.53
C GLY A 688 -13.85 -36.98 -16.25
N VAL A 689 -12.52 -36.96 -16.36
CA VAL A 689 -11.63 -36.75 -15.20
C VAL A 689 -10.81 -35.49 -15.41
N LEU A 690 -10.88 -34.57 -14.46
CA LEU A 690 -10.09 -33.33 -14.43
C LEU A 690 -9.05 -33.39 -13.31
N LYS A 691 -7.83 -32.97 -13.58
CA LYS A 691 -6.80 -32.74 -12.57
C LYS A 691 -7.02 -31.35 -11.97
N VAL A 692 -7.50 -31.31 -10.74
CA VAL A 692 -7.63 -30.07 -9.96
C VAL A 692 -6.24 -29.64 -9.50
N GLU A 693 -5.95 -28.35 -9.58
CA GLU A 693 -4.76 -27.72 -9.02
C GLU A 693 -5.19 -26.46 -8.25
N VAL A 694 -4.66 -26.28 -7.03
CA VAL A 694 -5.04 -25.17 -6.15
C VAL A 694 -3.79 -24.42 -5.71
N ASP A 695 -3.64 -23.18 -6.19
CA ASP A 695 -2.64 -22.27 -5.66
C ASP A 695 -3.24 -21.36 -4.59
N ALA A 696 -2.42 -20.92 -3.62
CA ALA A 696 -2.94 -20.33 -2.39
C ALA A 696 -1.96 -19.39 -1.68
N PHE A 697 -2.51 -18.33 -1.10
CA PHE A 697 -1.77 -17.37 -0.28
C PHE A 697 -2.41 -17.26 1.11
N THR A 698 -1.85 -18.00 2.08
CA THR A 698 -2.32 -18.04 3.48
C THR A 698 -1.15 -17.67 4.40
N PRO A 699 -0.87 -16.36 4.57
CA PRO A 699 0.30 -15.89 5.28
C PRO A 699 0.23 -16.13 6.80
N GLY A 700 1.40 -16.29 7.42
CA GLY A 700 1.56 -16.54 8.86
C GLY A 700 1.35 -18.01 9.29
N GLY A 701 1.03 -18.91 8.35
CA GLY A 701 1.00 -20.36 8.55
C GLY A 701 -0.26 -21.01 7.97
N SER A 702 -0.08 -22.01 7.11
CA SER A 702 -1.16 -22.78 6.49
C SER A 702 -1.34 -24.14 7.16
N ASP A 703 -2.59 -24.60 7.25
CA ASP A 703 -3.02 -25.93 7.69
C ASP A 703 -3.73 -26.68 6.53
N GLY A 704 -3.42 -26.30 5.29
CA GLY A 704 -3.96 -26.91 4.07
C GLY A 704 -5.30 -26.31 3.61
N PHE A 705 -6.14 -27.17 3.07
CA PHE A 705 -7.42 -26.81 2.44
C PHE A 705 -8.59 -27.54 3.07
N LEU A 706 -9.78 -26.93 2.97
CA LEU A 706 -11.04 -27.66 2.99
C LEU A 706 -11.61 -27.72 1.57
N ILE A 707 -12.11 -28.89 1.17
CA ILE A 707 -12.81 -29.12 -0.09
C ILE A 707 -14.22 -29.66 0.15
N ALA A 708 -15.18 -29.30 -0.69
CA ALA A 708 -16.52 -29.86 -0.73
C ALA A 708 -16.97 -30.03 -2.19
N ASN A 709 -17.62 -31.15 -2.50
CA ASN A 709 -18.12 -31.47 -3.84
C ASN A 709 -19.66 -31.51 -3.81
N ARG A 710 -20.32 -30.70 -4.64
CA ARG A 710 -21.77 -30.45 -4.58
C ARG A 710 -22.21 -30.09 -3.14
N ASP A 711 -23.27 -30.71 -2.64
CA ASP A 711 -23.83 -30.54 -1.29
C ASP A 711 -23.12 -31.43 -0.24
N GLY A 712 -21.96 -32.01 -0.57
CA GLY A 712 -21.17 -32.85 0.33
C GLY A 712 -20.49 -32.06 1.46
N GLU A 713 -20.17 -32.76 2.55
CA GLU A 713 -19.47 -32.18 3.70
C GLU A 713 -18.05 -31.68 3.36
N TRP A 714 -17.56 -30.71 4.12
CA TRP A 714 -16.19 -30.20 4.01
C TRP A 714 -15.17 -31.23 4.52
N GLN A 715 -14.25 -31.64 3.64
CA GLN A 715 -13.18 -32.59 3.94
C GLN A 715 -11.82 -31.89 3.92
N ASN A 716 -10.90 -32.31 4.80
CA ASN A 716 -9.52 -31.80 4.78
C ASN A 716 -8.78 -32.32 3.53
N GLN A 717 -8.07 -31.42 2.85
CA GLN A 717 -7.20 -31.75 1.72
C GLN A 717 -5.81 -31.12 1.96
N SER A 718 -4.77 -31.95 1.96
CA SER A 718 -3.37 -31.54 2.15
C SER A 718 -2.60 -31.42 0.84
N GLN A 719 -3.09 -32.03 -0.24
CA GLN A 719 -2.46 -31.98 -1.56
C GLN A 719 -2.92 -30.74 -2.34
N LYS A 720 -1.98 -30.03 -2.98
CA LYS A 720 -2.30 -28.94 -3.93
C LYS A 720 -2.92 -29.43 -5.25
N SER A 721 -2.96 -30.74 -5.51
CA SER A 721 -3.52 -31.30 -6.75
C SER A 721 -4.03 -32.72 -6.57
N TRP A 722 -5.12 -33.08 -7.26
CA TRP A 722 -5.75 -34.39 -7.26
C TRP A 722 -6.62 -34.62 -8.52
N ASP A 723 -6.88 -35.88 -8.89
CA ASP A 723 -7.86 -36.24 -9.93
C ASP A 723 -9.30 -36.08 -9.39
N TRP A 724 -10.19 -35.45 -10.15
CA TRP A 724 -11.61 -35.29 -9.88
C TRP A 724 -12.45 -35.90 -11.01
N THR A 725 -13.11 -37.01 -10.71
CA THR A 725 -14.05 -37.67 -11.63
C THR A 725 -15.39 -36.94 -11.62
N LEU A 726 -15.78 -36.41 -12.77
CA LEU A 726 -17.08 -35.80 -13.01
C LEU A 726 -18.16 -36.88 -13.20
N GLN A 727 -19.41 -36.54 -12.86
CA GLN A 727 -20.58 -37.31 -13.29
C GLN A 727 -21.31 -36.54 -14.39
N SER A 728 -22.21 -37.22 -15.11
CA SER A 728 -23.08 -36.56 -16.10
C SER A 728 -23.95 -35.48 -15.44
N GLY A 729 -24.19 -34.37 -16.16
CA GLY A 729 -24.91 -33.20 -15.68
C GLY A 729 -24.01 -32.17 -14.98
N LEU A 730 -24.52 -31.56 -13.91
CA LEU A 730 -23.83 -30.50 -13.17
C LEU A 730 -22.96 -31.06 -12.04
N ASN A 731 -21.74 -30.55 -11.94
CA ASN A 731 -20.80 -30.83 -10.88
C ASN A 731 -20.37 -29.50 -10.24
N THR A 732 -20.06 -29.51 -8.95
CA THR A 732 -19.64 -28.32 -8.21
C THR A 732 -18.45 -28.69 -7.36
N ILE A 733 -17.42 -27.85 -7.34
CA ILE A 733 -16.25 -27.98 -6.47
C ILE A 733 -16.07 -26.68 -5.69
N LYS A 734 -16.01 -26.78 -4.37
CA LYS A 734 -15.78 -25.68 -3.43
C LYS A 734 -14.47 -25.90 -2.72
N VAL A 735 -13.60 -24.89 -2.67
CA VAL A 735 -12.29 -24.94 -2.01
C VAL A 735 -12.08 -23.67 -1.20
N ARG A 736 -11.50 -23.79 0.00
CA ARG A 736 -10.97 -22.67 0.77
C ARG A 736 -9.73 -23.09 1.53
N THR A 737 -8.88 -22.11 1.88
CA THR A 737 -7.73 -22.38 2.74
C THR A 737 -8.13 -22.47 4.21
N LYS A 738 -7.26 -23.10 4.99
CA LYS A 738 -7.31 -23.11 6.46
C LYS A 738 -5.95 -22.66 6.96
N ASN A 739 -5.90 -21.68 7.84
CA ASN A 739 -4.64 -21.24 8.45
C ASN A 739 -4.33 -22.04 9.73
N ILE A 740 -3.11 -21.90 10.24
CA ILE A 740 -2.60 -22.71 11.36
C ILE A 740 -3.24 -22.40 12.72
N ARG A 741 -4.16 -21.42 12.78
CA ARG A 741 -5.05 -21.15 13.93
C ARG A 741 -6.50 -21.60 13.70
N GLY A 742 -6.78 -22.26 12.57
CA GLY A 742 -8.10 -22.74 12.20
C GLY A 742 -9.00 -21.69 11.55
N ILE A 743 -8.49 -20.49 11.24
CA ILE A 743 -9.25 -19.48 10.48
C ILE A 743 -9.37 -19.93 9.02
N LEU A 744 -10.54 -19.71 8.45
CA LEU A 744 -10.96 -20.25 7.16
C LEU A 744 -11.04 -19.16 6.12
N GLY A 745 -10.38 -19.37 4.98
CA GLY A 745 -10.38 -18.43 3.86
C GLY A 745 -11.73 -18.33 3.15
N PRO A 746 -11.89 -17.33 2.25
CA PRO A 746 -13.06 -17.21 1.38
C PRO A 746 -13.26 -18.46 0.52
N VAL A 747 -14.52 -18.81 0.24
CA VAL A 747 -14.85 -19.96 -0.61
C VAL A 747 -14.68 -19.60 -2.07
N SER A 748 -13.82 -20.36 -2.76
CA SER A 748 -13.79 -20.43 -4.22
C SER A 748 -14.66 -21.58 -4.68
N GLU A 749 -15.49 -21.34 -5.69
CA GLU A 749 -16.55 -22.23 -6.14
C GLU A 749 -16.65 -22.21 -7.67
N LEU A 750 -16.43 -23.38 -8.27
CA LEU A 750 -16.59 -23.61 -9.70
C LEU A 750 -17.70 -24.63 -9.95
N ASN A 751 -18.57 -24.32 -10.89
CA ASN A 751 -19.55 -25.24 -11.46
C ASN A 751 -19.00 -25.79 -12.79
N VAL A 752 -19.16 -27.10 -13.03
CA VAL A 752 -18.69 -27.79 -14.24
C VAL A 752 -19.80 -28.65 -14.81
N THR A 753 -20.23 -28.35 -16.04
CA THR A 753 -21.14 -29.22 -16.80
C THR A 753 -20.34 -30.30 -17.51
N TYR A 754 -20.84 -31.53 -17.52
CA TYR A 754 -20.27 -32.63 -18.30
C TYR A 754 -21.40 -33.49 -18.85
N ASN A 755 -21.46 -33.63 -20.18
CA ASN A 755 -22.52 -34.32 -20.90
C ASN A 755 -21.86 -35.36 -21.84
N PRO A 756 -21.43 -36.53 -21.31
CA PRO A 756 -20.68 -37.56 -22.04
C PRO A 756 -21.46 -38.21 -23.19
#